data_AF-A0A834DI00-F1
#
_entry.id   AF-A0A834DI00-F1
#
_cell.length_a   1.000
_cell.length_b   1.000
_cell.length_c   1.000
_cell.angle_alpha   90.00
_cell.angle_beta   90.00
_cell.angle_gamma   90.00
#
_symmetry.space_group_name_H-M   'P 1'
#
loop_
_entity.id
_entity.type
_entity.pdbx_description
1 polymer ?
#
loop_
_entity_poly.entity_id
_entity_poly.type
_entity_poly.pdbx_seq_one_letter_code
_entity_poly.pdbx_strand_id
1 'polypeptide(L)'
;MAERKGTAKVDFLKKIEKEIQQKWDTEKVFEVNASNSEKQASKGKCFVTFPYPYMNGRLHLGHTFSLSKCEFAVGYQRLKGKICLFPFGLHCTGMPIKACADKLKREIELYGCPPDFPDEEEEEEEASAKTEDIIIKDKAKGKKSKAAAKAGSSKYQWSIMKSLGLADEEIVKFSEAEHWLDYFPPLAIQDLKRMGLKVDWRRSFITTDVNPYYDSFVRWQFLTLRERNRIKFGKRYTIYSPKDGQPCMDHDRQTGEGVGPQEYTLIKLKVLEPYPPKLSGLKGKNIFLVAATLRPETMFGQTNCWVRPDMKYIGFETANGDIFICTQRAARNMSYQGFTKDSGVVPVVKELMGEGDAFIYMEPERQVMSRSADECVVALCDQWYLDYGEENWKKQTSQCLKNLETFCEETRRNFEATLAWLQEHACSRTYGLGTRLPWDEQWLIESLSDSTIYMAFYTVAHLLQGGDLRGQAESPLGIRPQQMTKEVWDYIFFKDSPFPKTQIPKEKLDQLKQEFEFWYPVDLRVSGKDLVPNHLSYYLYNHVAMWPEQSDKWPVAVRANGHLLLNSEKMSKSTGNFLSLTQAIDKFSADGMRLALADAGDTVEDANFVETMADAGILRLYTWVEWVKEMVTNRDSLRSGPDSTFNDRVFASEMNAGIIKTDQNYEKMMFKEALKTGFFELQAAKDKYRELAIEGMHRDLVFRFIEVQTLLLAPFCPHVCEHIWALLGKPGSIMYASWPIVGPVDETLIRSSQYLMEVAHDLRLRLKNYMMPAKGKKTDTQGPQKPSHCTIYVAKNYPFWQHTTLSVLRSHFQNNGGQLPDNKIIASELGSLPELKKHMKKVMPFAAMIKENLEKVGPRVLDLQLEFDERTVLTENIVYLSNSLELEHIEVKFASEAEDKIREECCPGKPLNVFRTEPGVSVCIVNPQPSNGHFSTKIEIRQGDSCDSIIRRLMKMDRGIKDLSKVKLMRFDDPLLGPRRIPVLGKEQTGKTLISEHAVFHIDLTSKKVYLTENGLREDIGDTMVYLVH
;
A
#
# COMPACT_ATOMS: atom_id res chain seq x y z
N MET A 1 9.06 -25.08 4.52
CA MET A 1 8.48 -24.33 3.38
C MET A 1 7.79 -25.33 2.47
N ALA A 2 6.49 -25.18 2.20
CA ALA A 2 5.81 -26.00 1.20
C ALA A 2 6.26 -25.56 -0.20
N GLU A 3 6.68 -26.51 -1.03
CA GLU A 3 7.13 -26.25 -2.41
C GLU A 3 5.99 -25.63 -3.23
N ARG A 4 6.21 -24.43 -3.77
CA ARG A 4 5.19 -23.67 -4.48
C ARG A 4 4.90 -24.32 -5.83
N LYS A 5 3.68 -24.81 -6.04
CA LYS A 5 3.25 -25.40 -7.31
C LYS A 5 3.12 -24.32 -8.40
N GLY A 6 3.92 -24.43 -9.47
CA GLY A 6 3.79 -23.63 -10.71
C GLY A 6 4.56 -22.31 -10.73
N THR A 7 5.89 -22.37 -10.90
CA THR A 7 6.79 -21.19 -10.95
C THR A 7 6.89 -20.52 -12.32
N ALA A 8 6.49 -21.20 -13.41
CA ALA A 8 6.71 -20.75 -14.79
C ALA A 8 6.16 -19.34 -15.09
N LYS A 9 5.05 -18.94 -14.45
CA LYS A 9 4.46 -17.59 -14.62
C LYS A 9 5.33 -16.50 -13.99
N VAL A 10 5.94 -16.78 -12.84
CA VAL A 10 6.90 -15.86 -12.20
C VAL A 10 8.15 -15.74 -13.06
N ASP A 11 8.64 -16.86 -13.57
CA ASP A 11 9.82 -16.88 -14.45
C ASP A 11 9.58 -16.12 -15.77
N PHE A 12 8.37 -16.20 -16.31
CA PHE A 12 7.94 -15.39 -17.46
C PHE A 12 8.03 -13.89 -17.16
N LEU A 13 7.53 -13.43 -16.02
CA LEU A 13 7.62 -12.02 -15.61
C LEU A 13 9.08 -11.60 -15.40
N LYS A 14 9.88 -12.41 -14.70
CA LYS A 14 11.32 -12.15 -14.47
C LYS A 14 12.12 -12.03 -15.76
N LYS A 15 11.75 -12.79 -16.80
CA LYS A 15 12.38 -12.68 -18.12
C LYS A 15 12.12 -11.31 -18.75
N ILE A 16 10.86 -10.89 -18.80
CA ILE A 16 10.45 -9.57 -19.30
C ILE A 16 11.15 -8.47 -18.53
N GLU A 17 11.15 -8.55 -17.20
CA GLU A 17 11.77 -7.56 -16.32
C GLU A 17 13.25 -7.33 -16.67
N LYS A 18 14.03 -8.41 -16.84
CA LYS A 18 15.45 -8.31 -17.20
C LYS A 18 15.67 -7.64 -18.56
N GLU A 19 14.90 -8.03 -19.57
CA GLU A 19 14.99 -7.47 -20.93
C GLU A 19 14.67 -5.97 -20.93
N ILE A 20 13.60 -5.58 -20.23
CA ILE A 20 13.18 -4.18 -20.14
C ILE A 20 14.15 -3.34 -19.30
N GLN A 21 14.66 -3.86 -18.18
CA GLN A 21 15.66 -3.17 -17.36
C GLN A 21 16.94 -2.90 -18.15
N GLN A 22 17.41 -3.87 -18.94
CA GLN A 22 18.57 -3.69 -19.80
C GLN A 22 18.33 -2.62 -20.86
N LYS A 23 17.13 -2.60 -21.47
CA LYS A 23 16.74 -1.55 -22.42
C LYS A 23 16.78 -0.17 -21.76
N TRP A 24 16.16 0.01 -20.60
CA TRP A 24 16.13 1.29 -19.89
C TRP A 24 17.51 1.80 -19.46
N ASP A 25 18.39 0.91 -19.00
CA ASP A 25 19.76 1.27 -18.61
C ASP A 25 20.60 1.68 -19.83
N THR A 26 20.43 0.98 -20.96
CA THR A 26 21.14 1.27 -22.22
C THR A 26 20.66 2.59 -22.85
N GLU A 27 19.34 2.82 -22.86
CA GLU A 27 18.71 4.04 -23.38
C GLU A 27 18.81 5.22 -22.39
N LYS A 28 19.27 4.98 -21.15
CA LYS A 28 19.44 5.98 -20.09
C LYS A 28 18.17 6.80 -19.81
N VAL A 29 17.01 6.14 -19.88
CA VAL A 29 15.69 6.80 -19.88
C VAL A 29 15.37 7.60 -18.60
N PHE A 30 16.09 7.34 -17.51
CA PHE A 30 15.90 8.01 -16.22
C PHE A 30 17.01 9.02 -15.88
N GLU A 31 18.04 9.16 -16.71
CA GLU A 31 19.06 10.19 -16.54
C GLU A 31 18.50 11.56 -16.96
N VAL A 32 18.37 12.47 -15.99
CA VAL A 32 17.78 13.81 -16.22
C VAL A 32 18.82 14.89 -15.93
N ASN A 33 18.86 15.93 -16.78
CA ASN A 33 19.71 17.11 -16.61
C ASN A 33 18.84 18.36 -16.73
N ALA A 34 19.02 19.34 -15.84
CA ALA A 34 18.28 20.59 -15.80
C ALA A 34 18.47 21.40 -17.11
N SER A 35 19.69 21.42 -17.65
CA SER A 35 20.04 22.15 -18.89
C SER A 35 19.22 21.75 -20.13
N ASN A 36 18.87 20.47 -20.26
CA ASN A 36 17.99 19.98 -21.34
C ASN A 36 16.51 20.20 -21.00
N SER A 37 16.19 20.16 -19.70
CA SER A 37 14.84 20.19 -19.16
C SER A 37 14.22 21.58 -19.16
N GLU A 38 15.01 22.63 -18.96
CA GLU A 38 14.54 24.03 -18.90
C GLU A 38 13.87 24.48 -20.22
N LYS A 39 14.34 23.95 -21.35
CA LYS A 39 13.73 24.18 -22.68
C LYS A 39 12.44 23.38 -22.93
N GLN A 40 12.19 22.34 -22.13
CA GLN A 40 11.08 21.39 -22.25
C GLN A 40 10.05 21.50 -21.11
N ALA A 41 10.29 22.36 -20.11
CA ALA A 41 9.56 22.41 -18.84
C ALA A 41 8.16 23.07 -18.94
N SER A 42 7.33 22.70 -19.92
CA SER A 42 5.98 23.27 -20.06
C SER A 42 5.04 22.93 -18.89
N LYS A 43 5.34 21.89 -18.09
CA LYS A 43 4.51 21.42 -16.96
C LYS A 43 5.26 21.35 -15.61
N GLY A 44 6.47 21.90 -15.54
CA GLY A 44 7.28 21.96 -14.31
C GLY A 44 8.05 20.66 -13.96
N LYS A 45 8.76 20.71 -12.83
CA LYS A 45 9.60 19.63 -12.31
C LYS A 45 8.92 18.86 -11.16
N CYS A 46 9.43 17.66 -10.89
CA CYS A 46 9.06 16.86 -9.72
C CYS A 46 10.31 16.22 -9.11
N PHE A 47 10.77 16.75 -7.98
CA PHE A 47 11.92 16.24 -7.24
C PHE A 47 11.44 15.50 -5.99
N VAL A 48 11.58 14.18 -6.00
CA VAL A 48 11.19 13.32 -4.88
C VAL A 48 12.42 12.71 -4.20
N THR A 49 12.34 12.48 -2.90
CA THR A 49 13.44 11.84 -2.16
C THR A 49 12.95 10.78 -1.17
N PHE A 50 13.76 9.75 -1.01
CA PHE A 50 13.66 8.79 0.08
C PHE A 50 14.86 9.02 1.03
N PRO A 51 14.66 8.98 2.37
CA PRO A 51 15.76 8.91 3.34
C PRO A 51 16.69 7.76 2.98
N TYR A 52 17.95 8.07 2.68
CA TYR A 52 18.87 7.03 2.24
C TYR A 52 19.09 6.01 3.38
N PRO A 53 18.98 4.70 3.09
CA PRO A 53 19.00 3.67 4.12
C PRO A 53 20.43 3.38 4.61
N TYR A 54 20.55 2.87 5.84
CA TYR A 54 21.83 2.41 6.40
C TYR A 54 22.38 1.18 5.67
N MET A 55 23.69 1.20 5.41
CA MET A 55 24.44 0.17 4.68
C MET A 55 25.06 -0.90 5.58
N ASN A 56 24.39 -1.23 6.69
CA ASN A 56 24.78 -2.32 7.60
C ASN A 56 24.16 -3.68 7.23
N GLY A 57 23.64 -3.81 6.00
CA GLY A 57 23.01 -5.02 5.49
C GLY A 57 22.26 -4.78 4.18
N ARG A 58 21.70 -5.85 3.61
CA ARG A 58 20.81 -5.74 2.44
C ARG A 58 19.47 -5.09 2.82
N LEU A 59 18.87 -4.39 1.86
CA LEU A 59 17.55 -3.80 2.01
C LEU A 59 16.47 -4.88 2.21
N HIS A 60 15.53 -4.63 3.11
CA HIS A 60 14.39 -5.49 3.36
C HIS A 60 13.08 -4.89 2.88
N LEU A 61 12.02 -5.70 2.86
CA LEU A 61 10.72 -5.31 2.31
C LEU A 61 10.11 -4.04 2.97
N GLY A 62 10.42 -3.75 4.23
CA GLY A 62 10.01 -2.48 4.87
C GLY A 62 10.60 -1.23 4.22
N HIS A 63 11.86 -1.29 3.75
CA HIS A 63 12.47 -0.21 2.98
C HIS A 63 11.77 -0.06 1.63
N THR A 64 11.50 -1.18 0.97
CA THR A 64 10.89 -1.21 -0.38
C THR A 64 9.48 -0.67 -0.37
N PHE A 65 8.68 -0.98 0.67
CA PHE A 65 7.37 -0.38 0.89
C PHE A 65 7.43 1.14 1.01
N SER A 66 8.32 1.65 1.86
CA SER A 66 8.41 3.10 2.10
C SER A 66 8.88 3.84 0.84
N LEU A 67 9.90 3.34 0.13
CA LEU A 67 10.38 3.95 -1.11
C LEU A 67 9.42 3.77 -2.30
N SER A 68 8.54 2.75 -2.28
CA SER A 68 7.59 2.50 -3.37
C SER A 68 6.66 3.68 -3.63
N LYS A 69 6.35 4.44 -2.57
CA LYS A 69 5.50 5.64 -2.63
C LYS A 69 6.12 6.74 -3.52
N CYS A 70 7.44 6.95 -3.43
CA CYS A 70 8.17 7.85 -4.32
C CYS A 70 8.17 7.31 -5.76
N GLU A 71 8.47 6.02 -5.91
CA GLU A 71 8.54 5.33 -7.21
C GLU A 71 7.22 5.41 -7.99
N PHE A 72 6.10 5.18 -7.32
CA PHE A 72 4.77 5.29 -7.91
C PHE A 72 4.43 6.74 -8.23
N ALA A 73 4.78 7.68 -7.35
CA ALA A 73 4.59 9.11 -7.60
C ALA A 73 5.33 9.57 -8.86
N VAL A 74 6.60 9.20 -9.06
CA VAL A 74 7.34 9.62 -10.27
C VAL A 74 6.91 8.90 -11.53
N GLY A 75 6.41 7.67 -11.42
CA GLY A 75 5.76 6.98 -12.54
C GLY A 75 4.52 7.75 -13.01
N TYR A 76 3.67 8.15 -12.06
CA TYR A 76 2.46 8.92 -12.33
C TYR A 76 2.76 10.35 -12.84
N GLN A 77 3.62 11.10 -12.15
CA GLN A 77 3.93 12.49 -12.50
C GLN A 77 4.61 12.60 -13.88
N ARG A 78 5.38 11.58 -14.29
CA ARG A 78 5.97 11.51 -15.63
C ARG A 78 4.89 11.36 -16.71
N LEU A 79 3.86 10.53 -16.49
CA LEU A 79 2.69 10.46 -17.39
C LEU A 79 1.93 11.80 -17.44
N LYS A 80 1.85 12.53 -16.32
CA LYS A 80 1.26 13.89 -16.31
C LYS A 80 2.11 14.92 -17.08
N GLY A 81 3.34 14.56 -17.45
CA GLY A 81 4.28 15.34 -18.25
C GLY A 81 5.25 16.19 -17.43
N LYS A 82 5.37 15.95 -16.11
CA LYS A 82 6.42 16.57 -15.30
C LYS A 82 7.75 15.88 -15.56
N ILE A 83 8.83 16.65 -15.46
CA ILE A 83 10.19 16.11 -15.50
C ILE A 83 10.55 15.66 -14.08
N CYS A 84 10.70 14.35 -13.90
CA CYS A 84 10.90 13.75 -12.58
C CYS A 84 12.37 13.47 -12.28
N LEU A 85 12.87 13.97 -11.15
CA LEU A 85 14.14 13.57 -10.55
C LEU A 85 13.84 12.71 -9.31
N PHE A 86 14.29 11.45 -9.36
CA PHE A 86 14.34 10.56 -8.21
C PHE A 86 15.78 10.03 -8.05
N PRO A 87 16.58 10.59 -7.14
CA PRO A 87 17.92 10.11 -6.85
C PRO A 87 17.93 9.22 -5.59
N PHE A 88 19.01 8.47 -5.42
CA PHE A 88 19.14 7.52 -4.29
C PHE A 88 20.56 7.45 -3.75
N GLY A 89 20.78 7.93 -2.53
CA GLY A 89 22.03 7.86 -1.77
C GLY A 89 22.04 6.68 -0.80
N LEU A 90 23.16 6.46 -0.10
CA LEU A 90 23.40 5.27 0.73
C LEU A 90 24.12 5.67 2.05
N HIS A 91 23.57 5.33 3.22
CA HIS A 91 24.00 5.88 4.51
C HIS A 91 25.09 5.00 5.10
N CYS A 92 26.30 5.54 5.21
CA CYS A 92 27.41 4.86 5.85
C CYS A 92 27.87 5.56 7.14
N THR A 93 27.50 6.83 7.35
CA THR A 93 27.73 7.59 8.59
C THR A 93 27.03 6.92 9.77
N GLY A 94 27.70 6.88 10.92
CA GLY A 94 27.16 6.39 12.17
C GLY A 94 27.90 5.18 12.73
N MET A 95 27.40 4.70 13.88
CA MET A 95 27.99 3.58 14.60
C MET A 95 27.62 2.17 14.13
N PRO A 96 26.41 1.88 13.58
CA PRO A 96 25.98 0.50 13.38
C PRO A 96 26.95 -0.38 12.58
N ILE A 97 27.57 0.16 11.52
CA ILE A 97 28.53 -0.57 10.69
C ILE A 97 29.78 -0.92 11.52
N LYS A 98 30.39 0.09 12.15
CA LYS A 98 31.60 -0.09 12.96
C LYS A 98 31.37 -1.00 14.16
N ALA A 99 30.23 -0.87 14.84
CA ALA A 99 29.86 -1.75 15.94
C ALA A 99 29.67 -3.22 15.50
N CYS A 100 29.08 -3.46 14.32
CA CYS A 100 28.98 -4.80 13.76
C CYS A 100 30.34 -5.37 13.34
N ALA A 101 31.21 -4.55 12.74
CA ALA A 101 32.57 -4.95 12.37
C ALA A 101 33.40 -5.31 13.60
N ASP A 102 33.38 -4.49 14.64
CA ASP A 102 34.13 -4.74 15.87
C ASP A 102 33.58 -5.94 16.66
N LYS A 103 32.26 -6.16 16.64
CA LYS A 103 31.65 -7.38 17.21
C LYS A 103 32.13 -8.63 16.47
N LEU A 104 32.16 -8.61 15.14
CA LEU A 104 32.64 -9.71 14.33
C LEU A 104 34.13 -9.97 14.55
N LYS A 105 34.93 -8.91 14.59
CA LYS A 105 36.37 -8.97 14.87
C LYS A 105 36.65 -9.64 16.21
N ARG A 106 35.91 -9.24 17.26
CA ARG A 106 36.00 -9.86 18.58
C ARG A 106 35.62 -11.34 18.57
N GLU A 107 34.56 -11.72 17.86
CA GLU A 107 34.16 -13.13 17.73
C GLU A 107 35.26 -13.97 17.06
N ILE A 108 35.88 -13.45 16.00
CA ILE A 108 36.99 -14.12 15.30
C ILE A 108 38.22 -14.25 16.20
N GLU A 109 38.58 -13.19 16.94
CA GLU A 109 39.72 -13.19 17.85
C GLU A 109 39.54 -14.14 19.04
N LEU A 110 38.31 -14.29 19.55
CA LEU A 110 38.02 -15.13 20.71
C LEU A 110 37.78 -16.61 20.37
N TYR A 111 37.11 -16.88 19.24
CA TYR A 111 36.60 -18.23 18.92
C TYR A 111 37.23 -18.85 17.67
N GLY A 112 38.04 -18.10 16.91
CA GLY A 112 38.71 -18.58 15.69
C GLY A 112 37.92 -18.33 14.40
N CYS A 113 38.41 -18.91 13.29
CA CYS A 113 37.81 -18.79 11.95
C CYS A 113 37.90 -20.14 11.21
N PRO A 114 36.81 -20.93 11.09
CA PRO A 114 35.47 -20.63 11.60
C PRO A 114 35.43 -20.60 13.15
N PRO A 115 34.57 -19.77 13.76
CA PRO A 115 34.49 -19.65 15.20
C PRO A 115 33.85 -20.88 15.84
N ASP A 116 34.45 -21.35 16.93
CA ASP A 116 33.93 -22.39 17.81
C ASP A 116 33.29 -21.75 19.04
N PHE A 117 31.96 -21.67 19.05
CA PHE A 117 31.22 -21.03 20.14
C PHE A 117 30.95 -22.04 21.26
N PRO A 118 31.00 -21.63 22.54
CA PRO A 118 30.69 -22.53 23.65
C PRO A 118 29.25 -23.05 23.57
N ASP A 119 29.08 -24.37 23.77
CA ASP A 119 27.77 -25.01 23.96
C ASP A 119 27.12 -24.41 25.23
N GLU A 120 25.91 -23.85 25.10
CA GLU A 120 25.21 -23.26 26.25
C GLU A 120 24.49 -24.36 27.06
N GLU A 121 24.83 -24.51 28.34
CA GLU A 121 23.91 -25.06 29.34
C GLU A 121 22.71 -24.11 29.43
N GLU A 122 21.50 -24.63 29.20
CA GLU A 122 20.27 -23.91 29.49
C GLU A 122 20.21 -23.68 31.01
N GLU A 123 20.61 -22.49 31.49
CA GLU A 123 20.21 -22.04 32.82
C GLU A 123 18.68 -21.92 32.83
N GLU A 124 18.02 -22.95 33.36
CA GLU A 124 16.61 -22.89 33.75
C GLU A 124 16.45 -21.74 34.75
N GLU A 125 15.93 -20.60 34.29
CA GLU A 125 15.39 -19.59 35.21
C GLU A 125 14.24 -20.26 35.99
N GLU A 126 14.53 -20.66 37.23
CA GLU A 126 13.54 -21.16 38.18
C GLU A 126 12.34 -20.19 38.23
N ALA A 127 11.20 -20.67 37.74
CA ALA A 127 9.93 -19.99 37.85
C ALA A 127 9.53 -19.84 39.33
N SER A 128 9.93 -18.72 39.95
CA SER A 128 9.40 -18.33 41.26
C SER A 128 7.89 -18.13 41.14
N ALA A 129 7.13 -18.95 41.89
CA ALA A 129 5.68 -18.93 41.93
C ALA A 129 5.17 -17.55 42.39
N LYS A 130 4.47 -16.83 41.50
CA LYS A 130 3.72 -15.63 41.86
C LYS A 130 2.41 -16.04 42.53
N THR A 131 2.26 -15.65 43.79
CA THR A 131 1.00 -15.65 44.52
C THR A 131 0.00 -14.74 43.80
N GLU A 132 -1.23 -15.22 43.65
CA GLU A 132 -2.34 -14.50 43.02
C GLU A 132 -2.76 -13.30 43.88
N ASP A 133 -2.47 -12.07 43.43
CA ASP A 133 -3.17 -10.87 43.88
C ASP A 133 -4.21 -10.44 42.85
N ILE A 134 -5.45 -10.41 43.31
CA ILE A 134 -6.65 -10.01 42.57
C ILE A 134 -6.60 -8.50 42.30
N ILE A 135 -6.38 -8.11 41.04
CA ILE A 135 -6.57 -6.72 40.60
C ILE A 135 -7.71 -6.67 39.59
N ILE A 136 -8.69 -5.83 39.92
CA ILE A 136 -9.92 -5.53 39.20
C ILE A 136 -9.62 -5.06 37.78
N LYS A 137 -10.32 -5.67 36.81
CA LYS A 137 -10.27 -5.35 35.38
C LYS A 137 -10.72 -3.91 35.11
N ASP A 138 -9.86 -3.13 34.48
CA ASP A 138 -10.28 -1.97 33.70
C ASP A 138 -9.84 -2.11 32.23
N LYS A 139 -10.82 -2.12 31.34
CA LYS A 139 -10.68 -2.38 29.88
C LYS A 139 -10.37 -1.06 29.16
N ALA A 140 -9.12 -0.61 29.14
CA ALA A 140 -8.57 0.28 28.10
C ALA A 140 -7.09 0.55 28.34
N LYS A 141 -6.20 -0.18 27.65
CA LYS A 141 -4.84 0.25 27.23
C LYS A 141 -4.16 -0.87 26.46
N GLY A 142 -3.74 -0.57 25.24
CA GLY A 142 -3.04 -1.49 24.33
C GLY A 142 -1.76 -2.06 24.93
N LYS A 143 -1.53 -3.34 24.70
CA LYS A 143 -0.36 -4.09 25.20
C LYS A 143 0.94 -3.54 24.59
N LYS A 144 1.84 -3.08 25.48
CA LYS A 144 3.32 -3.09 25.32
C LYS A 144 3.74 -4.54 25.00
N SER A 145 4.73 -4.85 24.16
CA SER A 145 6.14 -4.43 24.25
C SER A 145 6.91 -4.68 22.93
N LYS A 146 7.77 -3.72 22.55
CA LYS A 146 8.66 -3.72 21.37
C LYS A 146 9.96 -4.55 21.60
N ALA A 147 10.19 -5.05 22.81
CA ALA A 147 11.49 -5.57 23.27
C ALA A 147 11.71 -7.08 23.09
N ALA A 148 10.66 -7.91 23.14
CA ALA A 148 10.80 -9.37 23.08
C ALA A 148 11.07 -9.94 21.67
N ALA A 149 10.90 -9.14 20.60
CA ALA A 149 10.98 -9.62 19.23
C ALA A 149 12.37 -9.54 18.57
N LYS A 150 13.43 -9.13 19.30
CA LYS A 150 14.80 -8.96 18.76
C LYS A 150 15.78 -10.10 19.07
N ALA A 151 15.38 -11.12 19.83
CA ALA A 151 16.23 -12.30 20.07
C ALA A 151 16.00 -13.34 18.95
N GLY A 152 16.85 -13.33 17.92
CA GLY A 152 16.90 -14.39 16.90
C GLY A 152 17.90 -15.48 17.27
N SER A 153 17.68 -16.67 16.72
CA SER A 153 18.43 -17.91 16.96
C SER A 153 19.93 -17.86 16.65
N SER A 154 20.47 -16.73 16.18
CA SER A 154 21.90 -16.47 16.07
C SER A 154 22.29 -15.29 16.96
N LYS A 155 22.78 -15.57 18.18
CA LYS A 155 23.34 -14.56 19.10
C LYS A 155 24.59 -13.87 18.49
N TYR A 156 25.33 -14.58 17.64
CA TYR A 156 26.62 -14.16 17.09
C TYR A 156 26.53 -13.48 15.73
N GLN A 157 27.37 -12.47 15.51
CA GLN A 157 27.45 -11.73 14.25
C GLN A 157 27.92 -12.63 13.10
N TRP A 158 28.89 -13.53 13.35
CA TRP A 158 29.36 -14.49 12.36
C TRP A 158 28.22 -15.32 11.75
N SER A 159 27.33 -15.85 12.58
CA SER A 159 26.19 -16.65 12.14
C SER A 159 25.20 -15.83 11.30
N ILE A 160 25.03 -14.54 11.60
CA ILE A 160 24.22 -13.62 10.78
C ILE A 160 24.88 -13.43 9.41
N MET A 161 26.20 -13.22 9.35
CA MET A 161 26.94 -13.07 8.10
C MET A 161 26.87 -14.35 7.25
N LYS A 162 26.98 -15.53 7.88
CA LYS A 162 26.79 -16.82 7.20
C LYS A 162 25.40 -17.00 6.62
N SER A 163 24.36 -16.52 7.33
CA SER A 163 22.97 -16.54 6.84
C SER A 163 22.73 -15.68 5.60
N LEU A 164 23.63 -14.73 5.29
CA LEU A 164 23.62 -13.95 4.05
C LEU A 164 24.21 -14.73 2.86
N GLY A 165 24.70 -15.96 3.07
CA GLY A 165 25.29 -16.82 2.04
C GLY A 165 26.79 -16.57 1.79
N LEU A 166 27.47 -15.86 2.69
CA LEU A 166 28.90 -15.55 2.57
C LEU A 166 29.77 -16.77 2.88
N ALA A 167 30.88 -16.91 2.14
CA ALA A 167 31.90 -17.91 2.45
C ALA A 167 32.71 -17.50 3.70
N ASP A 168 33.28 -18.45 4.44
CA ASP A 168 33.99 -18.14 5.70
C ASP A 168 35.16 -17.16 5.48
N GLU A 169 35.93 -17.34 4.41
CA GLU A 169 37.04 -16.45 4.01
C GLU A 169 36.58 -15.02 3.66
N GLU A 170 35.33 -14.87 3.22
CA GLU A 170 34.75 -13.57 2.88
C GLU A 170 34.27 -12.85 4.15
N ILE A 171 33.69 -13.59 5.11
CA ILE A 171 33.21 -13.03 6.38
C ILE A 171 34.34 -12.34 7.15
N VAL A 172 35.56 -12.90 7.15
CA VAL A 172 36.71 -12.31 7.86
C VAL A 172 36.98 -10.86 7.44
N LYS A 173 36.79 -10.53 6.16
CA LYS A 173 37.04 -9.18 5.62
C LYS A 173 36.11 -8.12 6.22
N PHE A 174 34.94 -8.51 6.73
CA PHE A 174 34.00 -7.62 7.40
C PHE A 174 34.42 -7.23 8.83
N SER A 175 35.58 -7.70 9.32
CA SER A 175 36.18 -7.21 10.56
C SER A 175 36.59 -5.73 10.48
N GLU A 176 36.85 -5.24 9.26
CA GLU A 176 37.14 -3.83 8.98
C GLU A 176 35.92 -3.16 8.34
N ALA A 177 35.59 -1.95 8.79
CA ALA A 177 34.34 -1.29 8.44
C ALA A 177 34.31 -0.84 6.96
N GLU A 178 35.47 -0.54 6.38
CA GLU A 178 35.65 -0.16 4.98
C GLU A 178 35.14 -1.23 4.02
N HIS A 179 35.30 -2.52 4.35
CA HIS A 179 34.79 -3.60 3.51
C HIS A 179 33.26 -3.59 3.40
N TRP A 180 32.56 -3.11 4.43
CA TRP A 180 31.10 -2.96 4.38
C TRP A 180 30.68 -1.91 3.36
N LEU A 181 31.44 -0.82 3.26
CA LEU A 181 31.23 0.27 2.30
C LEU A 181 31.53 -0.16 0.86
N ASP A 182 32.38 -1.16 0.67
CA ASP A 182 32.65 -1.75 -0.65
C ASP A 182 31.64 -2.83 -1.03
N TYR A 183 31.06 -3.53 -0.05
CA TYR A 183 30.18 -4.67 -0.30
C TYR A 183 28.69 -4.32 -0.41
N PHE A 184 28.12 -3.65 0.59
CA PHE A 184 26.66 -3.43 0.65
C PHE A 184 26.15 -2.34 -0.31
N PRO A 185 26.82 -1.19 -0.49
CA PRO A 185 26.35 -0.14 -1.39
C PRO A 185 26.15 -0.60 -2.85
N PRO A 186 27.09 -1.32 -3.50
CA PRO A 186 26.87 -1.82 -4.86
C PRO A 186 25.73 -2.83 -4.95
N LEU A 187 25.58 -3.70 -3.94
CA LEU A 187 24.46 -4.65 -3.87
C LEU A 187 23.11 -3.95 -3.69
N ALA A 188 23.04 -2.88 -2.92
CA ALA A 188 21.82 -2.08 -2.79
C ALA A 188 21.44 -1.46 -4.14
N ILE A 189 22.39 -0.88 -4.88
CA ILE A 189 22.15 -0.35 -6.23
C ILE A 189 21.69 -1.45 -7.18
N GLN A 190 22.34 -2.62 -7.16
CA GLN A 190 21.94 -3.77 -7.98
C GLN A 190 20.51 -4.20 -7.68
N ASP A 191 20.16 -4.36 -6.39
CA ASP A 191 18.84 -4.81 -5.95
C ASP A 191 17.74 -3.79 -6.34
N LEU A 192 18.04 -2.48 -6.24
CA LEU A 192 17.12 -1.40 -6.62
C LEU A 192 16.96 -1.28 -8.16
N LYS A 193 18.04 -1.43 -8.94
CA LYS A 193 17.96 -1.54 -10.41
C LYS A 193 17.11 -2.74 -10.82
N ARG A 194 17.29 -3.87 -10.14
CA ARG A 194 16.53 -5.11 -10.37
C ARG A 194 15.05 -5.00 -10.00
N MET A 195 14.68 -4.06 -9.13
CA MET A 195 13.29 -3.68 -8.86
C MET A 195 12.69 -2.78 -9.95
N GLY A 196 13.53 -2.18 -10.80
CA GLY A 196 13.14 -1.26 -11.88
C GLY A 196 12.73 0.12 -11.36
N LEU A 197 13.46 0.68 -10.40
CA LEU A 197 13.21 2.04 -9.93
C LEU A 197 13.60 3.08 -10.98
N LYS A 198 12.84 4.18 -11.06
CA LYS A 198 13.05 5.28 -12.02
C LYS A 198 14.11 6.27 -11.54
N VAL A 199 15.29 5.76 -11.20
CA VAL A 199 16.36 6.52 -10.52
C VAL A 199 17.47 6.97 -11.49
N ASP A 200 17.97 8.19 -11.31
CA ASP A 200 19.20 8.66 -11.95
C ASP A 200 20.42 8.23 -11.12
N TRP A 201 21.01 7.08 -11.47
CA TRP A 201 22.10 6.44 -10.72
C TRP A 201 23.40 7.25 -10.71
N ARG A 202 23.58 8.21 -11.63
CA ARG A 202 24.76 9.08 -11.62
C ARG A 202 24.78 9.99 -10.39
N ARG A 203 23.63 10.17 -9.74
CA ARG A 203 23.45 10.99 -8.54
C ARG A 203 23.54 10.18 -7.25
N SER A 204 23.85 8.89 -7.33
CA SER A 204 24.07 8.02 -6.17
C SER A 204 25.45 8.22 -5.56
N PHE A 205 25.53 8.12 -4.24
CA PHE A 205 26.74 8.32 -3.47
C PHE A 205 26.65 7.58 -2.13
N ILE A 206 27.81 7.27 -1.53
CA ILE A 206 27.90 6.93 -0.11
C ILE A 206 28.20 8.16 0.73
N THR A 207 27.82 8.11 2.01
CA THR A 207 28.23 9.11 3.01
C THR A 207 29.54 8.70 3.70
N THR A 208 30.03 9.51 4.64
CA THR A 208 31.36 9.48 5.31
C THR A 208 32.46 10.24 4.59
N ASP A 209 33.58 10.44 5.28
CA ASP A 209 34.82 11.02 4.76
C ASP A 209 35.49 10.20 3.64
N VAL A 210 35.08 8.94 3.46
CA VAL A 210 35.47 8.10 2.31
C VAL A 210 35.00 8.70 0.98
N ASN A 211 33.89 9.44 0.97
CA ASN A 211 33.46 10.22 -0.19
C ASN A 211 33.87 11.70 -0.02
N PRO A 212 34.90 12.17 -0.75
CA PRO A 212 35.49 13.48 -0.50
C PRO A 212 34.59 14.64 -0.95
N TYR A 213 33.70 14.44 -1.94
CA TYR A 213 32.75 15.48 -2.34
C TYR A 213 31.62 15.63 -1.30
N TYR A 214 31.12 14.51 -0.77
CA TYR A 214 30.10 14.54 0.28
C TYR A 214 30.67 15.09 1.58
N ASP A 215 31.90 14.69 1.94
CA ASP A 215 32.62 15.24 3.10
C ASP A 215 32.77 16.76 3.00
N SER A 216 33.22 17.27 1.84
CA SER A 216 33.30 18.71 1.58
C SER A 216 31.95 19.42 1.71
N PHE A 217 30.87 18.81 1.20
CA PHE A 217 29.51 19.33 1.34
C PHE A 217 29.06 19.40 2.80
N VAL A 218 29.29 18.35 3.59
CA VAL A 218 28.94 18.33 5.02
C VAL A 218 29.77 19.35 5.81
N ARG A 219 31.07 19.49 5.51
CA ARG A 219 31.92 20.53 6.11
C ARG A 219 31.38 21.93 5.82
N TRP A 220 30.95 22.21 4.59
CA TRP A 220 30.31 23.49 4.24
C TRP A 220 29.04 23.76 5.04
N GLN A 221 28.16 22.76 5.16
CA GLN A 221 26.95 22.88 5.96
C GLN A 221 27.29 23.27 7.40
N PHE A 222 28.20 22.53 8.04
CA PHE A 222 28.53 22.75 9.45
C PHE A 222 29.26 24.08 9.69
N LEU A 223 30.12 24.50 8.77
CA LEU A 223 30.73 25.85 8.83
C LEU A 223 29.66 26.94 8.79
N THR A 224 28.68 26.80 7.90
CA THR A 224 27.58 27.76 7.76
C THR A 224 26.67 27.77 8.98
N LEU A 225 26.34 26.59 9.54
CA LEU A 225 25.54 26.49 10.77
C LEU A 225 26.27 27.13 11.96
N ARG A 226 27.58 26.94 12.08
CA ARG A 226 28.39 27.59 13.12
C ARG A 226 28.45 29.10 12.94
N GLU A 227 28.69 29.58 11.72
CA GLU A 227 28.68 31.02 11.38
C GLU A 227 27.35 31.70 11.77
N ARG A 228 26.24 30.97 11.62
CA ARG A 228 24.89 31.42 11.99
C ARG A 228 24.49 31.09 13.43
N ASN A 229 25.45 30.77 14.30
CA ASN A 229 25.26 30.47 15.73
C ASN A 229 24.27 29.31 16.02
N ARG A 230 24.08 28.38 15.08
CA ARG A 230 23.21 27.22 15.25
C ARG A 230 23.90 26.04 15.92
N ILE A 231 25.24 26.04 15.92
CA ILE A 231 26.07 25.06 16.60
C ILE A 231 26.75 25.72 17.80
N LYS A 232 26.62 25.11 18.97
CA LYS A 232 27.20 25.57 20.23
C LYS A 232 28.03 24.46 20.86
N PHE A 233 28.94 24.84 21.75
CA PHE A 233 29.75 23.94 22.56
C PHE A 233 29.50 24.18 24.03
N GLY A 234 29.34 23.11 24.81
CA GLY A 234 29.25 23.22 26.25
C GLY A 234 28.94 21.90 26.94
N LYS A 235 29.09 21.89 28.27
CA LYS A 235 28.68 20.74 29.09
C LYS A 235 27.17 20.62 29.12
N ARG A 236 26.68 19.45 28.71
CA ARG A 236 25.25 19.16 28.65
C ARG A 236 24.97 17.73 29.08
N TYR A 237 23.79 17.53 29.64
CA TYR A 237 23.30 16.20 29.97
C TYR A 237 22.85 15.49 28.71
N THR A 238 23.25 14.23 28.57
CA THR A 238 22.86 13.40 27.44
C THR A 238 22.81 11.93 27.86
N ILE A 239 21.99 11.15 27.16
CA ILE A 239 22.13 9.70 27.17
C ILE A 239 23.51 9.37 26.59
N TYR A 240 24.27 8.53 27.29
CA TYR A 240 25.67 8.24 27.04
C TYR A 240 25.92 6.74 27.21
N SER A 241 26.71 6.14 26.31
CA SER A 241 27.18 4.76 26.50
C SER A 241 28.60 4.81 27.06
N PRO A 242 28.81 4.35 28.31
CA PRO A 242 30.13 4.14 28.90
C PRO A 242 31.09 3.33 28.02
N LYS A 243 30.59 2.28 27.38
CA LYS A 243 31.38 1.41 26.51
C LYS A 243 31.77 2.09 25.20
N ASP A 244 30.87 2.86 24.61
CA ASP A 244 31.15 3.59 23.35
C ASP A 244 31.93 4.89 23.60
N GLY A 245 31.97 5.37 24.85
CA GLY A 245 32.69 6.59 25.22
C GLY A 245 32.10 7.87 24.62
N GLN A 246 30.80 7.89 24.33
CA GLN A 246 30.15 9.02 23.66
C GLN A 246 28.63 9.11 23.90
N PRO A 247 27.98 10.24 23.52
CA PRO A 247 26.52 10.37 23.54
C PRO A 247 25.84 9.31 22.66
N CYS A 248 24.81 8.64 23.18
CA CYS A 248 24.08 7.57 22.48
C CYS A 248 22.68 8.08 22.06
N MET A 249 22.55 8.53 20.81
CA MET A 249 21.29 9.07 20.27
C MET A 249 20.39 7.97 19.69
N ASP A 250 19.21 8.35 19.22
CA ASP A 250 18.14 7.42 18.82
C ASP A 250 18.60 6.29 17.88
N HIS A 251 19.36 6.61 16.82
CA HIS A 251 19.82 5.61 15.85
C HIS A 251 20.99 4.75 16.36
N ASP A 252 21.66 5.20 17.42
CA ASP A 252 22.73 4.50 18.13
C ASP A 252 22.19 3.53 19.20
N ARG A 253 20.87 3.48 19.41
CA ARG A 253 20.20 2.65 20.42
C ARG A 253 19.66 1.34 19.83
N GLN A 254 19.63 0.31 20.67
CA GLN A 254 18.92 -0.93 20.43
C GLN A 254 17.49 -0.89 21.02
N THR A 255 17.33 -0.25 22.18
CA THR A 255 16.09 -0.10 22.96
C THR A 255 16.02 1.30 23.57
N GLY A 256 14.83 1.89 23.69
CA GLY A 256 14.65 3.21 24.29
C GLY A 256 14.83 4.40 23.32
N GLU A 257 14.44 4.22 22.06
CA GLU A 257 14.37 5.31 21.08
C GLU A 257 13.38 6.40 21.55
N GLY A 258 13.79 7.67 21.51
CA GLY A 258 13.02 8.81 22.03
C GLY A 258 13.10 9.03 23.55
N VAL A 259 13.85 8.21 24.30
CA VAL A 259 14.06 8.41 25.75
C VAL A 259 15.13 9.50 25.99
N GLY A 260 14.79 10.53 26.75
CA GLY A 260 15.72 11.60 27.13
C GLY A 260 16.23 11.46 28.57
N PRO A 261 17.17 12.32 29.00
CA PRO A 261 17.49 12.50 30.42
C PRO A 261 16.24 12.94 31.20
N GLN A 262 16.03 12.36 32.39
CA GLN A 262 15.01 12.80 33.34
C GLN A 262 15.67 13.37 34.58
N GLU A 263 15.31 14.60 34.95
CA GLU A 263 15.87 15.29 36.11
C GLU A 263 15.21 14.82 37.41
N TYR A 264 16.02 14.62 38.45
CA TYR A 264 15.59 14.35 39.81
C TYR A 264 16.32 15.28 40.79
N THR A 265 15.62 15.71 41.84
CA THR A 265 16.27 16.38 42.98
C THR A 265 16.90 15.34 43.89
N LEU A 266 18.24 15.36 44.05
CA LEU A 266 18.96 14.45 44.93
C LEU A 266 19.15 15.05 46.33
N ILE A 267 18.47 14.49 47.33
CA ILE A 267 18.52 14.93 48.72
C ILE A 267 19.65 14.20 49.45
N LYS A 268 20.51 14.95 50.14
CA LYS A 268 21.56 14.40 50.99
C LYS A 268 21.09 14.32 52.44
N LEU A 269 20.94 13.11 52.97
CA LEU A 269 20.61 12.88 54.37
C LEU A 269 21.88 12.50 55.13
N LYS A 270 22.36 13.37 56.03
CA LYS A 270 23.57 13.12 56.80
C LYS A 270 23.32 12.03 57.84
N VAL A 271 24.15 10.99 57.84
CA VAL A 271 24.15 9.97 58.89
C VAL A 271 24.80 10.57 60.13
N LEU A 272 24.10 10.54 61.26
CA LEU A 272 24.57 11.08 62.54
C LEU A 272 25.19 9.98 63.41
N GLU A 273 26.06 10.38 64.35
CA GLU A 273 26.58 9.46 65.36
C GLU A 273 25.50 9.09 66.39
N PRO A 274 25.47 7.85 66.93
CA PRO A 274 26.40 6.75 66.66
C PRO A 274 26.16 6.08 65.30
N TYR A 275 27.23 5.90 64.53
CA TYR A 275 27.15 5.19 63.25
C TYR A 275 26.78 3.73 63.44
N PRO A 276 26.00 3.14 62.50
CA PRO A 276 25.73 1.71 62.53
C PRO A 276 27.04 0.92 62.45
N PRO A 277 27.11 -0.31 63.00
CA PRO A 277 28.35 -1.08 63.11
C PRO A 277 29.08 -1.25 61.78
N LYS A 278 28.33 -1.39 60.68
CA LYS A 278 28.88 -1.49 59.32
C LYS A 278 29.54 -0.19 58.82
N LEU A 279 29.29 0.97 59.40
CA LEU A 279 29.89 2.26 58.99
C LEU A 279 30.97 2.76 59.98
N SER A 280 31.27 2.01 61.04
CA SER A 280 32.26 2.36 62.08
C SER A 280 33.67 2.64 61.54
N GLY A 281 34.10 1.96 60.47
CA GLY A 281 35.40 2.15 59.82
C GLY A 281 35.55 3.44 58.99
N LEU A 282 34.48 4.24 58.86
CA LEU A 282 34.47 5.51 58.11
C LEU A 282 34.46 6.73 59.03
N LYS A 283 34.89 6.54 60.29
CA LYS A 283 34.93 7.60 61.31
C LYS A 283 35.84 8.74 60.86
N GLY A 284 35.32 9.97 60.87
CA GLY A 284 36.03 11.17 60.41
C GLY A 284 35.65 11.68 59.00
N LYS A 285 34.88 10.91 58.21
CA LYS A 285 34.27 11.39 56.96
C LYS A 285 32.79 11.73 57.15
N ASN A 286 32.26 12.68 56.37
CA ASN A 286 30.82 12.91 56.32
C ASN A 286 30.16 11.83 55.47
N ILE A 287 29.14 11.17 56.02
CA ILE A 287 28.41 10.09 55.35
C ILE A 287 27.01 10.59 55.03
N PHE A 288 26.60 10.45 53.77
CA PHE A 288 25.27 10.84 53.30
C PHE A 288 24.56 9.66 52.64
N LEU A 289 23.33 9.40 53.08
CA LEU A 289 22.36 8.67 52.27
C LEU A 289 21.83 9.63 51.20
N VAL A 290 21.88 9.21 49.94
CA VAL A 290 21.40 10.04 48.84
C VAL A 290 20.13 9.45 48.25
N ALA A 291 19.04 10.22 48.33
CA ALA A 291 17.71 9.81 47.89
C ALA A 291 17.18 10.81 46.86
N ALA A 292 16.71 10.34 45.70
CA ALA A 292 16.19 11.25 44.69
C ALA A 292 14.66 11.34 44.70
N THR A 293 14.14 12.52 44.35
CA THR A 293 12.71 12.85 44.35
C THR A 293 12.37 13.76 43.17
N LEU A 294 11.15 13.63 42.64
CA LEU A 294 10.57 14.59 41.67
C LEU A 294 9.75 15.70 42.36
N ARG A 295 9.63 15.62 43.69
CA ARG A 295 8.75 16.47 44.50
C ARG A 295 9.53 17.12 45.65
N PRO A 296 10.43 18.08 45.37
CA PRO A 296 11.21 18.74 46.42
C PRO A 296 10.33 19.52 47.41
N GLU A 297 9.12 19.92 47.01
CA GLU A 297 8.19 20.63 47.88
C GLU A 297 7.69 19.79 49.07
N THR A 298 7.74 18.45 48.98
CA THR A 298 7.29 17.58 50.07
C THR A 298 8.37 17.30 51.11
N MET A 299 9.58 17.85 50.94
CA MET A 299 10.71 17.55 51.83
C MET A 299 10.51 18.07 53.26
N PHE A 300 9.67 19.09 53.47
CA PHE A 300 9.29 19.58 54.81
C PHE A 300 8.52 18.55 55.64
N GLY A 301 7.88 17.57 55.00
CA GLY A 301 7.11 16.51 55.65
C GLY A 301 7.87 15.19 55.80
N GLN A 302 9.19 15.17 55.69
CA GLN A 302 9.98 13.94 55.85
C GLN A 302 9.89 13.42 57.29
N THR A 303 9.31 12.23 57.46
CA THR A 303 9.27 11.51 58.74
C THR A 303 10.40 10.51 58.91
N ASN A 304 10.91 9.97 57.79
CA ASN A 304 11.92 8.91 57.76
C ASN A 304 12.59 8.82 56.37
N CYS A 305 13.62 7.97 56.25
CA CYS A 305 14.29 7.62 55.00
C CYS A 305 14.06 6.14 54.68
N TRP A 306 13.89 5.82 53.40
CA TRP A 306 13.54 4.49 52.94
C TRP A 306 14.75 3.83 52.22
N VAL A 307 15.23 2.66 52.68
CA VAL A 307 16.21 1.78 51.97
C VAL A 307 15.71 0.33 51.87
N ARG A 308 15.83 -0.43 50.76
CA ARG A 308 15.41 -1.87 50.66
C ARG A 308 16.40 -2.84 51.35
N PRO A 309 15.97 -3.89 52.11
CA PRO A 309 16.89 -4.61 52.98
C PRO A 309 17.70 -5.71 52.28
N ASP A 310 17.13 -6.34 51.27
CA ASP A 310 17.74 -7.37 50.44
C ASP A 310 18.53 -6.79 49.25
N MET A 311 18.63 -5.46 49.15
CA MET A 311 19.38 -4.79 48.08
C MET A 311 20.82 -4.53 48.49
N LYS A 312 21.74 -4.69 47.52
CA LYS A 312 23.15 -4.32 47.65
C LYS A 312 23.32 -2.81 47.43
N TYR A 313 23.84 -2.13 48.45
CA TYR A 313 24.28 -0.74 48.38
C TYR A 313 25.81 -0.66 48.43
N ILE A 314 26.31 0.47 47.95
CA ILE A 314 27.72 0.84 48.03
C ILE A 314 27.86 2.21 48.68
N GLY A 315 28.88 2.36 49.51
CA GLY A 315 29.42 3.63 49.94
C GLY A 315 30.61 3.98 49.06
N PHE A 316 30.53 5.07 48.29
CA PHE A 316 31.62 5.54 47.44
C PHE A 316 32.07 6.95 47.82
N GLU A 317 33.34 7.24 47.55
CA GLU A 317 33.92 8.56 47.79
C GLU A 317 33.63 9.52 46.62
N THR A 318 33.10 10.69 46.96
CA THR A 318 32.78 11.75 46.00
C THR A 318 33.98 12.69 45.78
N ALA A 319 33.89 13.58 44.78
CA ALA A 319 34.97 14.49 44.41
C ALA A 319 35.44 15.40 45.56
N ASN A 320 34.55 15.75 46.49
CA ASN A 320 34.84 16.58 47.66
C ASN A 320 35.27 15.78 48.91
N GLY A 321 35.39 14.45 48.81
CA GLY A 321 35.79 13.56 49.92
C GLY A 321 34.63 13.09 50.83
N ASP A 322 33.38 13.49 50.55
CA ASP A 322 32.21 12.96 51.25
C ASP A 322 31.92 11.51 50.80
N ILE A 323 31.29 10.71 51.67
CA ILE A 323 30.87 9.35 51.35
C ILE A 323 29.37 9.34 51.03
N PHE A 324 29.02 8.94 49.82
CA PHE A 324 27.63 8.75 49.41
C PHE A 324 27.26 7.28 49.44
N ILE A 325 26.09 6.96 50.00
CA ILE A 325 25.53 5.61 50.05
C ILE A 325 24.34 5.51 49.09
N CYS A 326 24.48 4.68 48.05
CA CYS A 326 23.43 4.40 47.05
C CYS A 326 23.65 3.04 46.38
N THR A 327 22.92 2.72 45.31
CA THR A 327 23.14 1.49 44.52
C THR A 327 24.34 1.65 43.58
N GLN A 328 24.92 0.53 43.12
CA GLN A 328 26.03 0.54 42.14
C GLN A 328 25.66 1.30 40.87
N ARG A 329 24.44 1.12 40.39
CA ARG A 329 23.93 1.76 39.18
C ARG A 329 23.74 3.27 39.35
N ALA A 330 23.23 3.72 40.51
CA ALA A 330 23.13 5.14 40.82
C ALA A 330 24.52 5.79 40.91
N ALA A 331 25.49 5.15 41.56
CA ALA A 331 26.86 5.64 41.64
C ALA A 331 27.53 5.69 40.27
N ARG A 332 27.28 4.68 39.41
CA ARG A 332 27.74 4.68 38.02
C ARG A 332 27.21 5.92 37.29
N ASN A 333 25.90 6.20 37.33
CA ASN A 333 25.34 7.42 36.73
C ASN A 333 25.99 8.70 37.30
N MET A 334 26.07 8.82 38.63
CA MET A 334 26.67 9.99 39.29
C MET A 334 28.13 10.21 38.88
N SER A 335 28.90 9.13 38.69
CA SER A 335 30.30 9.23 38.26
C SER A 335 30.45 9.88 36.88
N TYR A 336 29.50 9.67 35.97
CA TYR A 336 29.48 10.32 34.65
C TYR A 336 28.88 11.74 34.68
N GLN A 337 28.41 12.22 35.84
CA GLN A 337 27.84 13.55 36.03
C GLN A 337 28.76 14.47 36.84
N GLY A 338 29.99 14.04 37.13
CA GLY A 338 31.00 14.82 37.84
C GLY A 338 30.93 14.72 39.37
N PHE A 339 30.25 13.72 39.93
CA PHE A 339 30.22 13.51 41.39
C PHE A 339 31.46 12.78 41.92
N THR A 340 32.23 12.13 41.06
CA THR A 340 33.52 11.48 41.38
C THR A 340 34.67 12.29 40.79
N LYS A 341 35.91 12.06 41.29
CA LYS A 341 37.10 12.76 40.77
C LYS A 341 37.34 12.44 39.30
N ASP A 342 37.24 11.17 38.96
CA ASP A 342 37.40 10.66 37.60
C ASP A 342 36.05 10.16 37.08
N SER A 343 35.70 10.54 35.86
CA SER A 343 34.43 10.14 35.23
C SER A 343 34.40 8.64 34.97
N GLY A 344 33.30 7.97 35.35
CA GLY A 344 33.12 6.53 35.19
C GLY A 344 33.84 5.66 36.22
N VAL A 345 34.65 6.25 37.10
CA VAL A 345 35.34 5.54 38.19
C VAL A 345 34.53 5.73 39.47
N VAL A 346 34.07 4.62 40.04
CA VAL A 346 33.37 4.61 41.34
C VAL A 346 34.33 4.06 42.40
N PRO A 347 34.96 4.92 43.23
CA PRO A 347 35.86 4.48 44.29
C PRO A 347 35.02 3.91 45.45
N VAL A 348 34.66 2.63 45.36
CA VAL A 348 33.88 1.94 46.38
C VAL A 348 34.73 1.78 47.64
N VAL A 349 34.30 2.40 48.73
CA VAL A 349 34.95 2.32 50.04
C VAL A 349 34.34 1.19 50.87
N LYS A 350 33.05 0.88 50.66
CA LYS A 350 32.37 -0.20 51.37
C LYS A 350 31.13 -0.75 50.64
N GLU A 351 30.93 -2.06 50.68
CA GLU A 351 29.68 -2.72 50.27
C GLU A 351 28.77 -2.96 51.48
N LEU A 352 27.45 -2.78 51.28
CA LEU A 352 26.45 -2.83 52.33
C LEU A 352 25.24 -3.67 51.87
N MET A 353 24.88 -4.69 52.65
CA MET A 353 23.58 -5.38 52.55
C MET A 353 22.59 -4.71 53.51
N GLY A 354 21.37 -4.42 53.04
CA GLY A 354 20.38 -3.60 53.74
C GLY A 354 19.61 -4.24 54.91
N GLU A 355 19.93 -5.43 55.39
CA GLU A 355 19.15 -6.12 56.44
C GLU A 355 18.93 -5.25 57.71
N GLY A 356 17.64 -5.05 58.05
CA GLY A 356 17.13 -4.27 59.19
C GLY A 356 16.34 -3.01 58.79
N ASP A 357 15.01 -3.15 58.68
CA ASP A 357 13.93 -2.16 58.48
C ASP A 357 14.09 -1.10 57.36
N ALA A 358 13.20 -1.17 56.35
CA ALA A 358 13.58 -0.84 54.99
C ALA A 358 12.44 -0.45 54.03
N PHE A 359 12.53 0.61 53.18
CA PHE A 359 11.72 0.79 51.92
C PHE A 359 12.41 1.60 50.76
N ILE A 360 11.73 2.19 49.76
CA ILE A 360 12.14 2.14 48.32
C ILE A 360 12.56 3.48 47.61
N TYR A 361 13.40 3.41 46.53
CA TYR A 361 13.77 4.48 45.54
C TYR A 361 14.01 3.92 44.10
N MET A 362 13.81 4.72 43.02
CA MET A 362 14.05 4.33 41.59
C MET A 362 14.54 5.45 40.64
N GLU A 363 15.10 5.00 39.50
CA GLU A 363 16.00 5.62 38.51
C GLU A 363 15.29 5.86 37.12
N PRO A 364 15.91 5.74 35.92
CA PRO A 364 15.52 6.49 34.72
C PRO A 364 14.11 6.13 34.23
N GLU A 365 13.45 7.02 33.46
CA GLU A 365 12.07 6.81 33.02
C GLU A 365 11.83 5.42 32.39
N ARG A 366 12.79 4.94 31.58
CA ARG A 366 12.94 3.56 31.06
C ARG A 366 14.41 3.22 30.75
N GLN A 367 14.75 1.94 30.77
CA GLN A 367 16.08 1.42 30.39
C GLN A 367 16.40 1.70 28.91
N VAL A 368 17.63 2.15 28.63
CA VAL A 368 18.17 2.40 27.28
C VAL A 368 19.40 1.53 27.06
N MET A 369 19.43 0.81 25.93
CA MET A 369 20.55 -0.05 25.53
C MET A 369 21.18 0.48 24.25
N SER A 370 22.51 0.60 24.22
CA SER A 370 23.27 0.98 23.02
C SER A 370 23.33 -0.17 22.00
N ARG A 371 23.78 0.12 20.77
CA ARG A 371 24.05 -0.91 19.75
C ARG A 371 25.20 -1.84 20.10
N SER A 372 26.14 -1.40 20.94
CA SER A 372 27.23 -2.22 21.48
C SER A 372 26.82 -3.09 22.68
N ALA A 373 25.51 -3.13 22.98
CA ALA A 373 24.88 -3.87 24.07
C ALA A 373 25.31 -3.40 25.48
N ASP A 374 25.63 -2.11 25.63
CA ASP A 374 25.89 -1.48 26.93
C ASP A 374 24.63 -0.77 27.46
N GLU A 375 24.44 -0.84 28.78
CA GLU A 375 23.36 -0.10 29.45
C GLU A 375 23.77 1.36 29.59
N CYS A 376 23.01 2.25 28.92
CA CYS A 376 23.32 3.66 28.87
C CYS A 376 23.04 4.36 30.21
N VAL A 377 23.79 5.43 30.47
CA VAL A 377 23.65 6.33 31.62
C VAL A 377 23.35 7.75 31.15
N VAL A 378 22.99 8.64 32.07
CA VAL A 378 23.01 10.09 31.79
C VAL A 378 24.37 10.64 32.18
N ALA A 379 25.11 11.18 31.22
CA ALA A 379 26.42 11.81 31.44
C ALA A 379 26.33 13.33 31.26
N LEU A 380 27.15 14.07 32.00
CA LEU A 380 27.42 15.49 31.80
C LEU A 380 28.79 15.62 31.11
N CYS A 381 28.80 15.72 29.79
CA CYS A 381 30.03 15.77 29.00
C CYS A 381 30.10 17.02 28.12
N ASP A 382 31.34 17.40 27.78
CA ASP A 382 31.60 18.40 26.77
C ASP A 382 31.19 17.86 25.39
N GLN A 383 30.34 18.59 24.68
CA GLN A 383 29.86 18.19 23.37
C GLN A 383 29.51 19.39 22.49
N TRP A 384 29.61 19.20 21.18
CA TRP A 384 29.00 20.09 20.20
C TRP A 384 27.55 19.68 19.99
N TYR A 385 26.66 20.66 19.94
CA TYR A 385 25.23 20.44 19.80
C TYR A 385 24.57 21.47 18.87
N LEU A 386 23.47 21.05 18.24
CA LEU A 386 22.57 21.90 17.47
C LEU A 386 21.52 22.49 18.40
N ASP A 387 21.35 23.81 18.34
CA ASP A 387 20.48 24.56 19.24
C ASP A 387 19.04 24.68 18.71
N TYR A 388 18.33 23.56 18.58
CA TYR A 388 16.93 23.59 18.13
C TYR A 388 15.97 24.18 19.17
N GLY A 389 16.44 24.42 20.40
CA GLY A 389 15.70 25.10 21.47
C GLY A 389 15.51 26.60 21.23
N GLU A 390 16.31 27.22 20.35
CA GLU A 390 16.25 28.65 20.07
C GLU A 390 14.87 29.10 19.56
N GLU A 391 14.24 30.05 20.27
CA GLU A 391 12.87 30.49 19.99
C GLU A 391 12.67 31.00 18.56
N ASN A 392 13.61 31.80 18.04
CA ASN A 392 13.50 32.37 16.69
C ASN A 392 13.59 31.28 15.62
N TRP A 393 14.54 30.36 15.77
CA TRP A 393 14.71 29.25 14.83
C TRP A 393 13.50 28.31 14.86
N LYS A 394 13.04 27.94 16.06
CA LYS A 394 11.82 27.14 16.28
C LYS A 394 10.59 27.80 15.63
N LYS A 395 10.42 29.11 15.80
CA LYS A 395 9.32 29.87 15.19
C LYS A 395 9.37 29.86 13.67
N GLN A 396 10.54 30.05 13.06
CA GLN A 396 10.69 29.96 11.61
C GLN A 396 10.40 28.53 11.10
N THR A 397 10.87 27.50 11.80
CA THR A 397 10.58 26.10 11.47
C THR A 397 9.09 25.77 11.62
N SER A 398 8.41 26.28 12.64
CA SER A 398 6.95 26.15 12.77
C SER A 398 6.21 26.86 11.63
N GLN A 399 6.74 27.98 11.12
CA GLN A 399 6.18 28.64 9.93
C GLN A 399 6.40 27.81 8.66
N CYS A 400 7.57 27.17 8.51
CA CYS A 400 7.82 26.19 7.45
C CYS A 400 6.83 25.03 7.53
N LEU A 401 6.58 24.48 8.72
CA LEU A 401 5.63 23.38 8.93
C LEU A 401 4.19 23.76 8.54
N LYS A 402 3.76 25.01 8.75
CA LYS A 402 2.43 25.47 8.31
C LYS A 402 2.26 25.41 6.79
N ASN A 403 3.33 25.68 6.04
CA ASN A 403 3.33 25.63 4.58
C ASN A 403 3.53 24.20 4.03
N LEU A 404 4.06 23.29 4.85
CA LEU A 404 4.34 21.91 4.49
C LEU A 404 3.06 21.08 4.36
N GLU A 405 2.90 20.33 3.28
CA GLU A 405 1.84 19.31 3.13
C GLU A 405 2.25 18.01 3.84
N THR A 406 1.40 17.51 4.76
CA THR A 406 1.69 16.34 5.62
C THR A 406 0.81 15.13 5.33
N PHE A 407 -0.11 15.22 4.36
CA PHE A 407 -1.09 14.22 3.91
C PHE A 407 -2.12 13.76 4.95
N CYS A 408 -1.87 13.98 6.24
CA CYS A 408 -2.84 13.80 7.31
C CYS A 408 -2.53 14.68 8.54
N GLU A 409 -3.55 14.90 9.36
CA GLU A 409 -3.48 15.68 10.61
C GLU A 409 -2.71 14.99 11.73
N GLU A 410 -2.62 13.65 11.72
CA GLU A 410 -1.81 12.92 12.71
C GLU A 410 -0.32 13.20 12.55
N THR A 411 0.19 13.14 11.32
CA THR A 411 1.60 13.48 11.03
C THR A 411 1.91 14.93 11.37
N ARG A 412 1.00 15.87 11.06
CA ARG A 412 1.15 17.29 11.43
C ARG A 412 1.28 17.46 12.94
N ARG A 413 0.39 16.85 13.73
CA ARG A 413 0.44 16.89 15.21
C ARG A 413 1.73 16.29 15.77
N ASN A 414 2.25 15.22 15.17
CA ASN A 414 3.53 14.63 15.59
C ASN A 414 4.70 15.60 15.34
N PHE A 415 4.71 16.31 14.21
CA PHE A 415 5.69 17.38 13.99
C PHE A 415 5.54 18.51 15.02
N GLU A 416 4.33 19.02 15.24
CA GLU A 416 4.08 20.10 16.21
C GLU A 416 4.52 19.72 17.63
N ALA A 417 4.18 18.51 18.08
CA ALA A 417 4.59 17.99 19.38
C ALA A 417 6.12 17.88 19.49
N THR A 418 6.77 17.39 18.43
CA THR A 418 8.23 17.29 18.39
C THR A 418 8.89 18.67 18.39
N LEU A 419 8.45 19.60 17.54
CA LEU A 419 9.01 20.95 17.47
C LEU A 419 8.87 21.70 18.80
N ALA A 420 7.77 21.50 19.52
CA ALA A 420 7.56 22.08 20.85
C ALA A 420 8.53 21.49 21.88
N TRP A 421 8.68 20.17 21.88
CA TRP A 421 9.52 19.43 22.84
C TRP A 421 11.03 19.58 22.57
N LEU A 422 11.44 19.67 21.30
CA LEU A 422 12.84 19.63 20.90
C LEU A 422 13.64 20.82 21.47
N GLN A 423 14.79 20.52 22.06
CA GLN A 423 15.73 21.48 22.64
C GLN A 423 17.10 21.31 21.97
N GLU A 424 18.19 21.16 22.73
CA GLU A 424 19.51 20.88 22.18
C GLU A 424 19.64 19.43 21.71
N HIS A 425 20.31 19.23 20.56
CA HIS A 425 20.64 17.90 20.04
C HIS A 425 22.15 17.71 19.91
N ALA A 426 22.70 16.71 20.58
CA ALA A 426 24.15 16.43 20.54
C ALA A 426 24.57 15.84 19.18
N CYS A 427 25.30 16.62 18.40
CA CYS A 427 25.69 16.25 17.04
C CYS A 427 27.12 15.69 16.91
N SER A 428 27.93 15.73 17.98
CA SER A 428 29.32 15.24 17.97
C SER A 428 29.50 13.85 18.58
N ARG A 429 30.37 13.04 17.97
CA ARG A 429 30.78 11.68 18.37
C ARG A 429 32.29 11.54 18.30
N THR A 430 32.87 10.57 19.00
CA THR A 430 34.30 10.27 18.99
C THR A 430 34.62 8.91 18.34
N TYR A 431 33.60 8.06 18.18
CA TYR A 431 33.66 6.71 17.65
C TYR A 431 32.54 6.45 16.62
N GLY A 432 32.89 5.76 15.54
CA GLY A 432 32.01 5.45 14.41
C GLY A 432 32.60 5.88 13.06
N LEU A 433 31.78 5.84 12.02
CA LEU A 433 32.12 6.37 10.68
C LEU A 433 31.42 7.71 10.46
N GLY A 434 31.99 8.60 9.66
CA GLY A 434 31.35 9.87 9.31
C GLY A 434 32.32 10.93 8.83
N THR A 435 31.82 12.15 8.71
CA THR A 435 32.63 13.35 8.45
C THR A 435 33.09 13.96 9.77
N ARG A 436 34.35 14.43 9.82
CA ARG A 436 34.91 15.13 10.99
C ARG A 436 34.47 16.59 11.02
N LEU A 437 34.27 17.14 12.21
CA LEU A 437 34.01 18.57 12.37
C LEU A 437 35.21 19.38 11.87
N PRO A 438 35.02 20.34 10.94
CA PRO A 438 36.14 20.97 10.24
C PRO A 438 36.99 21.92 11.09
N TRP A 439 36.55 22.25 12.30
CA TRP A 439 37.29 23.09 13.26
C TRP A 439 37.74 22.33 14.51
N ASP A 440 37.34 21.05 14.66
CA ASP A 440 37.62 20.24 15.83
C ASP A 440 37.60 18.76 15.44
N GLU A 441 38.64 18.32 14.73
CA GLU A 441 38.68 17.05 13.98
C GLU A 441 38.68 15.78 14.87
N GLN A 442 38.80 15.94 16.19
CA GLN A 442 38.59 14.87 17.16
C GLN A 442 37.13 14.38 17.19
N TRP A 443 36.19 15.23 16.75
CA TRP A 443 34.77 14.90 16.71
C TRP A 443 34.32 14.53 15.29
N LEU A 444 33.58 13.43 15.20
CA LEU A 444 32.76 13.05 14.06
C LEU A 444 31.35 13.62 14.21
N ILE A 445 30.74 13.94 13.07
CA ILE A 445 29.33 14.31 12.98
C ILE A 445 28.48 13.03 13.00
N GLU A 446 27.44 13.02 13.81
CA GLU A 446 26.53 11.88 13.91
C GLU A 446 25.51 11.82 12.75
N SER A 447 25.00 10.62 12.50
CA SER A 447 24.20 10.30 11.31
C SER A 447 22.87 11.05 11.15
N LEU A 448 22.21 11.51 12.22
CA LEU A 448 20.99 12.32 12.14
C LEU A 448 21.28 13.81 11.88
N SER A 449 22.54 14.23 11.92
CA SER A 449 22.95 15.63 11.76
C SER A 449 23.57 15.91 10.39
N ASP A 450 24.33 14.98 9.81
CA ASP A 450 24.86 15.08 8.42
C ASP A 450 23.81 14.73 7.34
N SER A 451 22.64 14.25 7.74
CA SER A 451 21.59 13.75 6.85
C SER A 451 20.43 14.72 6.62
N THR A 452 20.62 16.01 6.90
CA THR A 452 19.50 16.97 6.99
C THR A 452 19.24 17.78 5.71
N ILE A 453 20.26 18.04 4.88
CA ILE A 453 20.12 18.85 3.64
C ILE A 453 20.77 18.23 2.40
N TYR A 454 21.23 16.98 2.50
CA TYR A 454 21.92 16.25 1.42
C TYR A 454 21.15 16.16 0.10
N MET A 455 19.85 16.46 0.10
CA MET A 455 19.03 16.50 -1.10
C MET A 455 19.52 17.60 -2.06
N ALA A 456 20.13 18.67 -1.55
CA ALA A 456 20.81 19.65 -2.37
C ALA A 456 22.02 19.02 -3.10
N PHE A 457 22.77 18.14 -2.43
CA PHE A 457 23.89 17.43 -3.04
C PHE A 457 23.44 16.47 -4.18
N TYR A 458 22.25 15.86 -4.09
CA TYR A 458 21.70 15.07 -5.22
C TYR A 458 21.62 15.84 -6.54
N THR A 459 21.36 17.16 -6.47
CA THR A 459 21.22 18.01 -7.67
C THR A 459 22.54 18.12 -8.44
N VAL A 460 23.67 17.97 -7.76
CA VAL A 460 25.02 18.19 -8.33
C VAL A 460 25.88 16.93 -8.39
N ALA A 461 25.54 15.87 -7.67
CA ALA A 461 26.35 14.64 -7.57
C ALA A 461 26.73 14.04 -8.95
N HIS A 462 25.81 14.01 -9.92
CA HIS A 462 26.11 13.51 -11.27
C HIS A 462 27.17 14.30 -12.05
N LEU A 463 27.43 15.55 -11.67
CA LEU A 463 28.45 16.40 -12.29
C LEU A 463 29.76 16.41 -11.49
N LEU A 464 29.70 16.03 -10.21
CA LEU A 464 30.86 15.94 -9.33
C LEU A 464 31.48 14.55 -9.34
N GLN A 465 30.70 13.50 -9.02
CA GLN A 465 31.17 12.12 -8.89
C GLN A 465 30.69 11.17 -9.99
N GLY A 466 29.70 11.57 -10.81
CA GLY A 466 29.34 10.84 -12.04
C GLY A 466 28.81 9.41 -11.84
N GLY A 467 28.35 9.06 -10.65
CA GLY A 467 27.86 7.72 -10.31
C GLY A 467 28.88 6.80 -9.64
N ASP A 468 30.14 7.23 -9.51
CA ASP A 468 31.08 6.53 -8.64
C ASP A 468 30.69 6.76 -7.18
N LEU A 469 30.29 5.69 -6.49
CA LEU A 469 29.68 5.79 -5.16
C LEU A 469 30.61 6.46 -4.14
N ARG A 470 31.92 6.18 -4.22
CA ARG A 470 32.95 6.72 -3.31
C ARG A 470 33.50 8.08 -3.74
N GLY A 471 33.12 8.61 -4.90
CA GLY A 471 33.64 9.89 -5.41
C GLY A 471 35.15 9.92 -5.62
N GLN A 472 35.77 8.77 -5.88
CA GLN A 472 37.20 8.58 -6.16
C GLN A 472 37.51 8.58 -7.66
N ALA A 473 36.52 8.29 -8.50
CA ALA A 473 36.64 8.45 -9.95
C ALA A 473 36.81 9.93 -10.36
N GLU A 474 37.30 10.16 -11.58
CA GLU A 474 37.41 11.51 -12.11
C GLU A 474 36.06 12.20 -12.22
N SER A 475 36.01 13.48 -11.85
CA SER A 475 34.80 14.27 -11.95
C SER A 475 34.39 14.49 -13.42
N PRO A 476 33.12 14.32 -13.79
CA PRO A 476 32.62 14.66 -15.13
C PRO A 476 32.86 16.12 -15.53
N LEU A 477 32.91 17.05 -14.57
CA LEU A 477 33.27 18.45 -14.81
C LEU A 477 34.75 18.76 -14.63
N GLY A 478 35.57 17.77 -14.25
CA GLY A 478 37.00 17.94 -13.97
C GLY A 478 37.29 18.74 -12.69
N ILE A 479 36.30 18.86 -11.78
CA ILE A 479 36.44 19.58 -10.51
C ILE A 479 37.00 18.62 -9.47
N ARG A 480 38.11 18.96 -8.83
CA ARG A 480 38.70 18.12 -7.77
C ARG A 480 37.98 18.35 -6.44
N PRO A 481 37.88 17.34 -5.55
CA PRO A 481 37.21 17.49 -4.27
C PRO A 481 37.78 18.64 -3.41
N GLN A 482 39.10 18.81 -3.40
CA GLN A 482 39.76 19.86 -2.61
C GLN A 482 39.47 21.28 -3.12
N GLN A 483 38.95 21.43 -4.35
CA GLN A 483 38.58 22.74 -4.91
C GLN A 483 37.18 23.19 -4.45
N MET A 484 36.38 22.30 -3.87
CA MET A 484 35.05 22.60 -3.34
C MET A 484 35.19 23.23 -1.94
N THR A 485 35.54 24.52 -1.90
CA THR A 485 35.63 25.29 -0.65
C THR A 485 34.26 25.79 -0.21
N LYS A 486 34.19 26.37 1.01
CA LYS A 486 32.95 26.97 1.54
C LYS A 486 32.35 28.00 0.56
N GLU A 487 33.19 28.87 -0.01
CA GLU A 487 32.75 29.94 -0.92
C GLU A 487 32.27 29.39 -2.27
N VAL A 488 32.82 28.25 -2.71
CA VAL A 488 32.35 27.54 -3.92
C VAL A 488 30.96 26.96 -3.69
N TRP A 489 30.73 26.32 -2.54
CA TRP A 489 29.40 25.84 -2.18
C TRP A 489 28.40 26.98 -1.95
N ASP A 490 28.82 28.07 -1.31
CA ASP A 490 28.00 29.27 -1.13
C ASP A 490 27.53 29.81 -2.49
N TYR A 491 28.39 29.83 -3.52
CA TYR A 491 28.01 30.27 -4.87
C TYR A 491 26.97 29.35 -5.52
N ILE A 492 27.09 28.04 -5.34
CA ILE A 492 26.19 27.05 -5.94
C ILE A 492 24.81 27.11 -5.28
N PHE A 493 24.75 27.19 -3.94
CA PHE A 493 23.50 26.99 -3.19
C PHE A 493 22.83 28.27 -2.68
N PHE A 494 23.55 29.40 -2.59
CA PHE A 494 22.94 30.68 -2.25
C PHE A 494 22.90 31.57 -3.49
N LYS A 495 21.69 32.04 -3.82
CA LYS A 495 21.42 32.75 -5.07
C LYS A 495 22.29 33.99 -5.24
N ASP A 496 22.40 34.79 -4.18
CA ASP A 496 23.06 36.10 -4.19
C ASP A 496 24.55 36.06 -3.78
N SER A 497 25.12 34.86 -3.60
CA SER A 497 26.55 34.73 -3.28
C SER A 497 27.44 35.17 -4.44
N PRO A 498 28.55 35.90 -4.15
CA PRO A 498 29.49 36.32 -5.19
C PRO A 498 30.28 35.14 -5.75
N PHE A 499 30.75 35.28 -6.99
CA PHE A 499 31.65 34.29 -7.60
C PHE A 499 32.96 34.21 -6.80
N PRO A 500 33.40 33.02 -6.35
CA PRO A 500 34.54 32.87 -5.47
C PRO A 500 35.87 32.92 -6.24
N LYS A 501 36.96 33.23 -5.53
CA LYS A 501 38.31 33.09 -6.10
C LYS A 501 38.69 31.62 -6.16
N THR A 502 38.44 30.98 -7.30
CA THR A 502 38.70 29.55 -7.53
C THR A 502 39.37 29.32 -8.89
N GLN A 503 39.98 28.14 -9.05
CA GLN A 503 40.53 27.66 -10.33
C GLN A 503 39.46 26.96 -11.19
N ILE A 504 38.25 26.78 -10.66
CA ILE A 504 37.14 26.16 -11.39
C ILE A 504 36.59 27.19 -12.40
N PRO A 505 36.45 26.83 -13.69
CA PRO A 505 35.85 27.71 -14.69
C PRO A 505 34.43 28.11 -14.31
N LYS A 506 34.04 29.36 -14.59
CA LYS A 506 32.74 29.90 -14.17
C LYS A 506 31.58 29.10 -14.74
N GLU A 507 31.69 28.64 -15.98
CA GLU A 507 30.67 27.87 -16.69
C GLU A 507 30.33 26.58 -15.95
N LYS A 508 31.32 25.96 -15.29
CA LYS A 508 31.15 24.71 -14.53
C LYS A 508 30.38 24.96 -13.24
N LEU A 509 30.69 26.05 -12.53
CA LEU A 509 29.94 26.44 -11.32
C LEU A 509 28.53 26.92 -11.65
N ASP A 510 28.35 27.65 -12.76
CA ASP A 510 27.04 28.07 -13.24
C ASP A 510 26.16 26.87 -13.60
N GLN A 511 26.73 25.81 -14.18
CA GLN A 511 26.01 24.56 -14.44
C GLN A 511 25.55 23.86 -13.16
N LEU A 512 26.39 23.80 -12.12
CA LEU A 512 26.02 23.23 -10.81
C LEU A 512 24.92 24.06 -10.13
N LYS A 513 25.05 25.40 -10.17
CA LYS A 513 24.04 26.34 -9.65
C LYS A 513 22.71 26.19 -10.40
N GLN A 514 22.73 26.06 -11.72
CA GLN A 514 21.54 25.84 -12.55
C GLN A 514 20.81 24.53 -12.18
N GLU A 515 21.55 23.42 -12.00
CA GLU A 515 20.94 22.15 -11.56
C GLU A 515 20.25 22.30 -10.21
N PHE A 516 20.90 22.92 -9.23
CA PHE A 516 20.29 23.15 -7.92
C PHE A 516 19.05 24.04 -8.02
N GLU A 517 19.16 25.21 -8.64
CA GLU A 517 18.07 26.19 -8.72
C GLU A 517 16.85 25.66 -9.50
N PHE A 518 17.06 24.80 -10.50
CA PHE A 518 15.97 24.14 -11.23
C PHE A 518 15.26 23.08 -10.39
N TRP A 519 16.02 22.19 -9.72
CA TRP A 519 15.44 21.05 -9.02
C TRP A 519 14.87 21.39 -7.64
N TYR A 520 15.43 22.36 -6.93
CA TYR A 520 14.96 22.76 -5.60
C TYR A 520 13.75 23.69 -5.67
N PRO A 521 12.76 23.56 -4.77
CA PRO A 521 12.75 22.82 -3.50
C PRO A 521 12.57 21.30 -3.63
N VAL A 522 12.65 20.55 -2.52
CA VAL A 522 12.20 19.14 -2.51
C VAL A 522 10.68 19.11 -2.53
N ASP A 523 10.07 18.56 -3.59
CA ASP A 523 8.61 18.53 -3.76
C ASP A 523 7.96 17.49 -2.85
N LEU A 524 8.61 16.34 -2.67
CA LEU A 524 8.08 15.24 -1.87
C LEU A 524 9.20 14.48 -1.19
N ARG A 525 9.04 14.23 0.10
CA ARG A 525 9.88 13.33 0.89
C ARG A 525 9.03 12.27 1.57
N VAL A 526 9.29 10.99 1.28
CA VAL A 526 8.53 9.88 1.86
C VAL A 526 9.37 9.10 2.87
N SER A 527 8.78 8.76 4.02
CA SER A 527 9.46 8.04 5.08
C SER A 527 8.49 7.20 5.94
N GLY A 528 9.05 6.25 6.69
CA GLY A 528 8.36 5.69 7.86
C GLY A 528 8.09 6.75 8.93
N LYS A 529 7.02 6.56 9.70
CA LYS A 529 6.58 7.45 10.80
C LYS A 529 7.60 7.60 11.94
N ASP A 530 8.52 6.65 12.05
CA ASP A 530 9.63 6.65 13.01
C ASP A 530 10.59 7.83 12.83
N LEU A 531 10.73 8.36 11.61
CA LEU A 531 11.63 9.49 11.34
C LEU A 531 10.99 10.87 11.58
N VAL A 532 9.70 10.95 11.90
CA VAL A 532 9.01 12.23 12.17
C VAL A 532 9.60 12.95 13.39
N PRO A 533 9.79 12.29 14.54
CA PRO A 533 10.25 12.95 15.76
C PRO A 533 11.74 13.34 15.79
N ASN A 534 12.52 12.94 14.77
CA ASN A 534 13.95 13.21 14.71
C ASN A 534 14.34 13.79 13.33
N HIS A 535 14.83 12.95 12.42
CA HIS A 535 15.34 13.29 11.10
C HIS A 535 14.47 14.26 10.31
N LEU A 536 13.15 14.01 10.19
CA LEU A 536 12.27 14.88 9.41
C LEU A 536 12.05 16.23 10.09
N SER A 537 12.11 16.28 11.43
CA SER A 537 12.09 17.55 12.16
C SER A 537 13.40 18.32 11.95
N TYR A 538 14.54 17.64 12.04
CA TYR A 538 15.87 18.22 11.79
C TYR A 538 16.02 18.71 10.34
N TYR A 539 15.45 17.98 9.39
CA TYR A 539 15.34 18.35 7.99
C TYR A 539 14.69 19.73 7.82
N LEU A 540 13.55 19.99 8.48
CA LEU A 540 12.91 21.31 8.42
C LEU A 540 13.78 22.41 9.06
N TYR A 541 14.31 22.15 10.27
CA TYR A 541 15.19 23.10 10.96
C TYR A 541 16.39 23.50 10.10
N ASN A 542 17.09 22.53 9.52
CA ASN A 542 18.29 22.82 8.74
C ASN A 542 17.96 23.50 7.40
N HIS A 543 16.84 23.18 6.74
CA HIS A 543 16.45 23.92 5.53
C HIS A 543 16.18 25.40 5.84
N VAL A 544 15.48 25.68 6.93
CA VAL A 544 15.22 27.04 7.41
C VAL A 544 16.53 27.74 7.80
N ALA A 545 17.47 27.04 8.44
CA ALA A 545 18.75 27.62 8.83
C ALA A 545 19.66 27.91 7.64
N MET A 546 19.62 27.09 6.59
CA MET A 546 20.49 27.22 5.41
C MET A 546 19.94 28.24 4.42
N TRP A 547 18.62 28.27 4.19
CA TRP A 547 17.96 29.21 3.28
C TRP A 547 16.89 30.05 4.01
N PRO A 548 17.28 30.89 5.00
CA PRO A 548 16.32 31.59 5.86
C PRO A 548 15.45 32.60 5.13
N GLU A 549 15.98 33.25 4.09
CA GLU A 549 15.29 34.28 3.31
C GLU A 549 14.54 33.72 2.09
N GLN A 550 14.69 32.43 1.78
CA GLN A 550 14.18 31.79 0.56
C GLN A 550 13.19 30.69 0.92
N SER A 551 11.98 31.08 1.31
CA SER A 551 10.91 30.13 1.66
C SER A 551 10.47 29.24 0.49
N ASP A 552 10.77 29.65 -0.75
CA ASP A 552 10.61 28.84 -1.97
C ASP A 552 11.58 27.66 -2.05
N LYS A 553 12.68 27.68 -1.30
CA LYS A 553 13.66 26.58 -1.19
C LYS A 553 13.33 25.62 -0.04
N TRP A 554 12.33 25.93 0.78
CA TRP A 554 11.92 25.07 1.87
C TRP A 554 11.17 23.82 1.37
N PRO A 555 11.16 22.73 2.15
CA PRO A 555 10.44 21.52 1.81
C PRO A 555 8.94 21.75 1.54
N VAL A 556 8.41 21.14 0.48
CA VAL A 556 7.01 21.33 0.08
C VAL A 556 6.08 20.29 0.71
N ALA A 557 6.43 19.00 0.65
CA ALA A 557 5.59 17.93 1.19
C ALA A 557 6.38 16.79 1.84
N VAL A 558 5.83 16.25 2.94
CA VAL A 558 6.35 15.06 3.63
C VAL A 558 5.22 14.07 3.82
N ARG A 559 5.40 12.85 3.34
CA ARG A 559 4.44 11.74 3.52
C ARG A 559 5.02 10.70 4.47
N ALA A 560 4.37 10.51 5.61
CA ALA A 560 4.71 9.42 6.53
C ALA A 560 3.88 8.17 6.23
N ASN A 561 4.47 6.98 6.32
CA ASN A 561 3.77 5.70 6.28
C ASN A 561 4.03 4.87 7.55
N GLY A 562 3.14 3.92 7.85
CA GLY A 562 3.38 2.95 8.91
C GLY A 562 4.52 1.99 8.61
N HIS A 563 4.88 1.17 9.60
CA HIS A 563 5.81 0.07 9.37
C HIS A 563 5.14 -1.04 8.56
N LEU A 564 5.93 -1.82 7.85
CA LEU A 564 5.41 -2.95 7.08
C LEU A 564 5.35 -4.21 7.95
N LEU A 565 4.20 -4.87 7.93
CA LEU A 565 3.98 -6.24 8.41
C LEU A 565 4.09 -7.22 7.25
N LEU A 566 4.46 -8.46 7.53
CA LEU A 566 4.49 -9.56 6.58
C LEU A 566 3.50 -10.63 7.04
N ASN A 567 2.44 -10.85 6.26
CA ASN A 567 1.32 -11.74 6.58
C ASN A 567 0.69 -11.43 7.95
N SER A 568 0.43 -10.14 8.22
CA SER A 568 -0.16 -9.60 9.45
C SER A 568 0.70 -9.74 10.71
N GLU A 569 1.96 -10.12 10.55
CA GLU A 569 2.93 -10.28 11.63
C GLU A 569 4.09 -9.29 11.48
N LYS A 570 4.70 -8.94 12.62
CA LYS A 570 5.87 -8.07 12.64
C LYS A 570 7.05 -8.79 11.97
N MET A 571 7.64 -8.16 10.96
CA MET A 571 8.83 -8.71 10.32
C MET A 571 9.98 -8.82 11.32
N SER A 572 10.49 -10.04 11.48
CA SER A 572 11.66 -10.33 12.30
C SER A 572 12.45 -11.49 11.72
N LYS A 573 13.77 -11.35 11.69
CA LYS A 573 14.68 -12.45 11.34
C LYS A 573 14.57 -13.61 12.34
N SER A 574 14.26 -13.31 13.61
CA SER A 574 14.19 -14.30 14.69
C SER A 574 13.07 -15.32 14.53
N THR A 575 11.91 -14.86 14.07
CA THR A 575 10.72 -15.70 13.89
C THR A 575 10.71 -16.41 12.54
N GLY A 576 11.74 -16.21 11.70
CA GLY A 576 11.77 -16.66 10.31
C GLY A 576 10.84 -15.87 9.38
N ASN A 577 10.08 -14.90 9.90
CA ASN A 577 9.14 -14.07 9.13
C ASN A 577 9.82 -12.79 8.64
N PHE A 578 10.70 -12.94 7.63
CA PHE A 578 11.49 -11.84 7.07
C PHE A 578 11.75 -12.05 5.57
N LEU A 579 11.69 -10.97 4.80
CA LEU A 579 12.05 -10.97 3.38
C LEU A 579 12.99 -9.80 3.05
N SER A 580 14.15 -10.12 2.48
CA SER A 580 14.97 -9.12 1.79
C SER A 580 14.34 -8.69 0.46
N LEU A 581 14.72 -7.53 -0.08
CA LEU A 581 14.28 -7.06 -1.39
C LEU A 581 14.61 -8.11 -2.48
N THR A 582 15.84 -8.60 -2.50
CA THR A 582 16.29 -9.62 -3.47
C THR A 582 15.45 -10.89 -3.38
N GLN A 583 15.21 -11.41 -2.18
CA GLN A 583 14.35 -12.60 -2.00
C GLN A 583 12.91 -12.34 -2.46
N ALA A 584 12.37 -11.15 -2.19
CA ALA A 584 11.02 -10.79 -2.60
C ALA A 584 10.88 -10.70 -4.14
N ILE A 585 11.84 -10.08 -4.83
CA ILE A 585 11.90 -10.07 -6.30
C ILE A 585 11.99 -11.49 -6.83
N ASP A 586 12.86 -12.33 -6.24
CA ASP A 586 13.02 -13.70 -6.70
C ASP A 586 11.75 -14.54 -6.54
N LYS A 587 11.02 -14.33 -5.44
CA LYS A 587 9.81 -15.07 -5.08
C LYS A 587 8.59 -14.60 -5.87
N PHE A 588 8.45 -13.30 -6.13
CA PHE A 588 7.21 -12.72 -6.67
C PHE A 588 7.36 -11.99 -8.00
N SER A 589 8.55 -11.93 -8.60
CA SER A 589 8.92 -10.95 -9.64
C SER A 589 8.91 -9.51 -9.12
N ALA A 590 9.58 -8.59 -9.80
CA ALA A 590 9.57 -7.18 -9.41
C ALA A 590 8.15 -6.58 -9.51
N ASP A 591 7.44 -6.84 -10.61
CA ASP A 591 6.09 -6.29 -10.82
C ASP A 591 5.06 -6.94 -9.88
N GLY A 592 5.14 -8.25 -9.63
CA GLY A 592 4.26 -8.92 -8.67
C GLY A 592 4.44 -8.41 -7.24
N MET A 593 5.68 -8.19 -6.80
CA MET A 593 5.98 -7.56 -5.51
C MET A 593 5.46 -6.12 -5.46
N ARG A 594 5.73 -5.29 -6.47
CA ARG A 594 5.30 -3.89 -6.52
C ARG A 594 3.78 -3.74 -6.48
N LEU A 595 3.06 -4.63 -7.15
CA LEU A 595 1.59 -4.70 -7.14
C LEU A 595 1.05 -4.93 -5.72
N ALA A 596 1.63 -5.90 -4.99
CA ALA A 596 1.24 -6.15 -3.60
C ALA A 596 1.67 -5.02 -2.64
N LEU A 597 2.79 -4.34 -2.90
CA LEU A 597 3.21 -3.17 -2.12
C LEU A 597 2.28 -1.97 -2.32
N ALA A 598 1.69 -1.80 -3.50
CA ALA A 598 0.66 -0.79 -3.74
C ALA A 598 -0.63 -1.08 -2.94
N ASP A 599 -1.02 -2.35 -2.79
CA ASP A 599 -2.20 -2.75 -1.99
C ASP A 599 -1.94 -2.80 -0.47
N ALA A 600 -0.67 -2.82 -0.04
CA ALA A 600 -0.30 -3.07 1.35
C ALA A 600 -0.87 -2.06 2.36
N GLY A 601 -1.03 -0.80 1.94
CA GLY A 601 -1.61 0.25 2.77
C GLY A 601 -1.08 1.65 2.44
N ASP A 602 -1.92 2.66 2.63
CA ASP A 602 -1.58 4.07 2.38
C ASP A 602 -1.65 4.97 3.61
N THR A 603 -2.12 4.45 4.73
CA THR A 603 -2.28 5.17 5.98
C THR A 603 -0.95 5.25 6.77
N VAL A 604 -0.95 6.01 7.87
CA VAL A 604 0.15 6.07 8.86
C VAL A 604 0.14 4.85 9.79
N GLU A 605 -0.97 4.13 9.84
CA GLU A 605 -1.06 2.82 10.46
C GLU A 605 -0.17 1.80 9.73
N ASP A 606 0.23 0.75 10.46
CA ASP A 606 1.13 -0.26 9.92
C ASP A 606 0.48 -0.97 8.71
N ALA A 607 1.22 -0.99 7.60
CA ALA A 607 0.80 -1.61 6.34
C ALA A 607 1.07 -3.11 6.36
N ASN A 608 0.43 -3.87 5.47
CA ASN A 608 0.55 -5.32 5.48
C ASN A 608 0.84 -5.88 4.09
N PHE A 609 1.99 -6.53 3.93
CA PHE A 609 2.30 -7.31 2.74
C PHE A 609 1.79 -8.74 2.92
N VAL A 610 0.81 -9.13 2.11
CA VAL A 610 0.22 -10.47 2.15
C VAL A 610 0.68 -11.27 0.93
N GLU A 611 1.41 -12.36 1.16
CA GLU A 611 2.00 -13.15 0.06
C GLU A 611 0.95 -13.77 -0.85
N THR A 612 -0.19 -14.20 -0.31
CA THR A 612 -1.29 -14.77 -1.11
C THR A 612 -1.92 -13.74 -2.04
N MET A 613 -1.89 -12.45 -1.67
CA MET A 613 -2.31 -11.35 -2.55
C MET A 613 -1.30 -11.16 -3.68
N ALA A 614 0.01 -11.19 -3.39
CA ALA A 614 1.06 -11.13 -4.41
C ALA A 614 0.92 -12.27 -5.43
N ASP A 615 0.64 -13.49 -4.96
CA ASP A 615 0.39 -14.66 -5.81
C ASP A 615 -0.84 -14.49 -6.72
N ALA A 616 -1.94 -13.98 -6.17
CA ALA A 616 -3.13 -13.65 -6.96
C ALA A 616 -2.87 -12.51 -7.96
N GLY A 617 -2.03 -11.54 -7.59
CA GLY A 617 -1.58 -10.44 -8.44
C GLY A 617 -0.78 -10.94 -9.64
N ILE A 618 0.20 -11.82 -9.43
CA ILE A 618 0.99 -12.46 -10.50
C ILE A 618 0.09 -13.21 -11.47
N LEU A 619 -0.89 -13.96 -10.95
CA LEU A 619 -1.85 -14.68 -11.79
C LEU A 619 -2.65 -13.72 -12.67
N ARG A 620 -3.16 -12.62 -12.09
CA ARG A 620 -3.92 -11.59 -12.82
C ARG A 620 -3.08 -10.89 -13.88
N LEU A 621 -1.82 -10.54 -13.58
CA LEU A 621 -0.90 -9.95 -14.55
C LEU A 621 -0.64 -10.90 -15.72
N TYR A 622 -0.38 -12.18 -15.43
CA TYR A 622 -0.18 -13.19 -16.47
C TYR A 622 -1.41 -13.34 -17.36
N THR A 623 -2.60 -13.50 -16.78
CA THR A 623 -3.85 -13.62 -17.55
C THR A 623 -4.16 -12.36 -18.34
N TRP A 624 -3.77 -11.18 -17.83
CA TRP A 624 -3.91 -9.92 -18.55
C TRP A 624 -3.02 -9.88 -19.79
N VAL A 625 -1.73 -10.24 -19.66
CA VAL A 625 -0.79 -10.30 -20.80
C VAL A 625 -1.28 -11.30 -21.86
N GLU A 626 -1.73 -12.49 -21.45
CA GLU A 626 -2.26 -13.50 -22.37
C GLU A 626 -3.54 -13.01 -23.07
N TRP A 627 -4.44 -12.33 -22.35
CA TRP A 627 -5.63 -11.74 -22.96
C TRP A 627 -5.28 -10.66 -23.99
N VAL A 628 -4.27 -9.82 -23.72
CA VAL A 628 -3.79 -8.84 -24.71
C VAL A 628 -3.27 -9.55 -25.97
N LYS A 629 -2.46 -10.61 -25.83
CA LYS A 629 -1.99 -11.40 -26.98
C LYS A 629 -3.14 -12.03 -27.75
N GLU A 630 -4.16 -12.54 -27.06
CA GLU A 630 -5.39 -13.07 -27.66
C GLU A 630 -6.10 -11.98 -28.49
N MET A 631 -6.29 -10.78 -27.93
CA MET A 631 -6.96 -9.67 -28.64
C MET A 631 -6.16 -9.14 -29.82
N VAL A 632 -4.83 -9.13 -29.74
CA VAL A 632 -3.94 -8.78 -30.87
C VAL A 632 -4.05 -9.80 -31.99
N THR A 633 -4.07 -11.10 -31.65
CA THR A 633 -4.16 -12.20 -32.63
C THR A 633 -5.55 -12.23 -33.29
N ASN A 634 -6.60 -12.05 -32.49
CA ASN A 634 -8.00 -12.13 -32.92
C ASN A 634 -8.58 -10.75 -33.29
N ARG A 635 -7.74 -9.82 -33.73
CA ARG A 635 -8.13 -8.43 -34.02
C ARG A 635 -9.28 -8.34 -35.03
N ASP A 636 -9.31 -9.24 -36.01
CA ASP A 636 -10.29 -9.26 -37.10
C ASP A 636 -11.62 -9.92 -36.72
N SER A 637 -11.66 -10.71 -35.63
CA SER A 637 -12.92 -11.29 -35.13
C SER A 637 -13.70 -10.35 -34.21
N LEU A 638 -13.13 -9.18 -33.88
CA LEU A 638 -13.81 -8.16 -33.10
C LEU A 638 -14.74 -7.33 -33.99
N ARG A 639 -15.87 -6.89 -33.43
CA ARG A 639 -16.82 -6.07 -34.15
C ARG A 639 -16.18 -4.74 -34.55
N SER A 640 -16.37 -4.32 -35.79
CA SER A 640 -15.94 -3.03 -36.34
C SER A 640 -17.15 -2.19 -36.75
N GLY A 641 -16.95 -0.89 -36.96
CA GLY A 641 -18.02 0.06 -37.28
C GLY A 641 -18.25 1.07 -36.14
N PRO A 642 -19.44 1.67 -36.02
CA PRO A 642 -19.74 2.57 -34.91
C PRO A 642 -19.92 1.80 -33.59
N ASP A 643 -19.38 2.34 -32.50
CA ASP A 643 -19.48 1.83 -31.12
C ASP A 643 -20.80 2.27 -30.43
N SER A 644 -21.92 2.13 -31.14
CA SER A 644 -23.20 2.73 -30.75
C SER A 644 -24.06 1.89 -29.82
N THR A 645 -23.66 0.65 -29.49
CA THR A 645 -24.49 -0.20 -28.64
C THR A 645 -24.58 0.37 -27.22
N PHE A 646 -25.62 0.01 -26.48
CA PHE A 646 -25.75 0.41 -25.07
C PHE A 646 -24.55 -0.03 -24.23
N ASN A 647 -24.11 -1.27 -24.41
CA ASN A 647 -22.98 -1.84 -23.67
C ASN A 647 -21.64 -1.17 -24.04
N ASP A 648 -21.46 -0.74 -25.29
CA ASP A 648 -20.29 0.04 -25.72
C ASP A 648 -20.23 1.39 -24.99
N ARG A 649 -21.35 2.14 -24.99
CA ARG A 649 -21.44 3.47 -24.35
C ARG A 649 -21.28 3.40 -22.83
N VAL A 650 -21.85 2.38 -22.20
CA VAL A 650 -21.67 2.09 -20.77
C VAL A 650 -20.19 1.85 -20.49
N PHE A 651 -19.55 0.92 -21.21
CA PHE A 651 -18.16 0.56 -20.95
C PHE A 651 -17.20 1.73 -21.20
N ALA A 652 -17.43 2.52 -22.24
CA ALA A 652 -16.69 3.75 -22.50
C ALA A 652 -16.81 4.76 -21.34
N SER A 653 -18.02 4.95 -20.80
CA SER A 653 -18.28 5.84 -19.67
C SER A 653 -17.64 5.33 -18.37
N GLU A 654 -17.71 4.03 -18.11
CA GLU A 654 -17.06 3.40 -16.94
C GLU A 654 -15.54 3.50 -17.01
N MET A 655 -14.95 3.29 -18.19
CA MET A 655 -13.52 3.47 -18.40
C MET A 655 -13.11 4.93 -18.16
N ASN A 656 -13.88 5.91 -18.67
CA ASN A 656 -13.62 7.33 -18.43
C ASN A 656 -13.73 7.69 -16.93
N ALA A 657 -14.76 7.19 -16.24
CA ALA A 657 -14.92 7.37 -14.80
C ALA A 657 -13.78 6.73 -14.00
N GLY A 658 -13.32 5.55 -14.43
CA GLY A 658 -12.14 4.87 -13.89
C GLY A 658 -10.89 5.73 -14.00
N ILE A 659 -10.60 6.29 -15.18
CA ILE A 659 -9.46 7.19 -15.39
C ILE A 659 -9.51 8.38 -14.42
N ILE A 660 -10.66 9.06 -14.29
CA ILE A 660 -10.81 10.22 -13.39
C ILE A 660 -10.55 9.83 -11.93
N LYS A 661 -11.18 8.76 -11.45
CA LYS A 661 -11.02 8.30 -10.06
C LYS A 661 -9.58 7.89 -9.77
N THR A 662 -8.94 7.19 -10.71
CA THR A 662 -7.55 6.78 -10.58
C THR A 662 -6.59 7.97 -10.57
N ASP A 663 -6.83 8.98 -11.42
CA ASP A 663 -6.05 10.23 -11.44
C ASP A 663 -6.11 10.93 -10.07
N GLN A 664 -7.33 11.11 -9.52
CA GLN A 664 -7.55 11.71 -8.20
C GLN A 664 -6.85 10.93 -7.06
N ASN A 665 -6.87 9.59 -7.14
CA ASN A 665 -6.23 8.74 -6.14
C ASN A 665 -4.70 8.81 -6.23
N TYR A 666 -4.12 8.88 -7.43
CA TYR A 666 -2.68 9.08 -7.60
C TYR A 666 -2.24 10.47 -7.12
N GLU A 667 -2.99 11.53 -7.42
CA GLU A 667 -2.69 12.89 -6.92
C GLU A 667 -2.66 12.95 -5.40
N LYS A 668 -3.59 12.26 -4.74
CA LYS A 668 -3.65 12.13 -3.26
C LYS A 668 -2.66 11.11 -2.70
N MET A 669 -1.89 10.43 -3.53
CA MET A 669 -1.00 9.32 -3.15
C MET A 669 -1.69 8.20 -2.35
N MET A 670 -2.92 7.87 -2.73
CA MET A 670 -3.70 6.75 -2.22
C MET A 670 -3.56 5.56 -3.19
N PHE A 671 -2.37 4.94 -3.20
CA PHE A 671 -1.98 3.95 -4.20
C PHE A 671 -2.81 2.65 -4.16
N LYS A 672 -3.34 2.27 -2.99
CA LYS A 672 -4.28 1.16 -2.82
C LYS A 672 -5.60 1.46 -3.52
N GLU A 673 -6.16 2.65 -3.33
CA GLU A 673 -7.39 3.07 -4.01
C GLU A 673 -7.16 3.33 -5.51
N ALA A 674 -5.98 3.84 -5.88
CA ALA A 674 -5.56 3.97 -7.27
C ALA A 674 -5.45 2.59 -7.95
N LEU A 675 -4.93 1.58 -7.26
CA LEU A 675 -4.88 0.20 -7.77
C LEU A 675 -6.28 -0.43 -7.85
N LYS A 676 -7.14 -0.19 -6.86
CA LYS A 676 -8.53 -0.62 -6.87
C LYS A 676 -9.28 -0.08 -8.08
N THR A 677 -9.27 1.24 -8.26
CA THR A 677 -9.99 1.92 -9.35
C THR A 677 -9.34 1.68 -10.72
N GLY A 678 -8.00 1.73 -10.78
CA GLY A 678 -7.23 1.71 -12.03
C GLY A 678 -6.86 0.32 -12.54
N PHE A 679 -7.08 -0.73 -11.76
CA PHE A 679 -6.84 -2.11 -12.18
C PHE A 679 -8.02 -3.02 -11.83
N PHE A 680 -8.38 -3.19 -10.55
CA PHE A 680 -9.38 -4.19 -10.17
C PHE A 680 -10.78 -3.88 -10.69
N GLU A 681 -11.27 -2.66 -10.49
CA GLU A 681 -12.59 -2.21 -10.98
C GLU A 681 -12.59 -2.10 -12.51
N LEU A 682 -11.48 -1.68 -13.11
CA LEU A 682 -11.36 -1.56 -14.56
C LEU A 682 -11.37 -2.92 -15.26
N GLN A 683 -10.69 -3.93 -14.69
CA GLN A 683 -10.81 -5.33 -15.13
C GLN A 683 -12.24 -5.85 -14.95
N ALA A 684 -12.91 -5.52 -13.83
CA ALA A 684 -14.31 -5.91 -13.63
C ALA A 684 -15.26 -5.27 -14.66
N ALA A 685 -15.05 -4.01 -15.03
CA ALA A 685 -15.80 -3.35 -16.10
C ALA A 685 -15.58 -4.03 -17.46
N LYS A 686 -14.33 -4.41 -17.78
CA LYS A 686 -13.99 -5.16 -18.99
C LYS A 686 -14.60 -6.56 -19.01
N ASP A 687 -14.54 -7.29 -17.89
CA ASP A 687 -15.16 -8.62 -17.77
C ASP A 687 -16.68 -8.54 -17.92
N LYS A 688 -17.31 -7.53 -17.30
CA LYS A 688 -18.73 -7.25 -17.45
C LYS A 688 -19.08 -6.95 -18.92
N TYR A 689 -18.32 -6.07 -19.58
CA TYR A 689 -18.54 -5.76 -20.99
C TYR A 689 -18.38 -7.01 -21.89
N ARG A 690 -17.38 -7.85 -21.62
CA ARG A 690 -17.18 -9.12 -22.32
C ARG A 690 -18.38 -10.06 -22.18
N GLU A 691 -19.02 -10.09 -21.00
CA GLU A 691 -20.20 -10.93 -20.73
C GLU A 691 -21.47 -10.37 -21.37
N LEU A 692 -21.66 -9.05 -21.35
CA LEU A 692 -22.86 -8.37 -21.86
C LEU A 692 -22.86 -8.16 -23.38
N ALA A 693 -21.69 -8.06 -24.01
CA ALA A 693 -21.55 -7.85 -25.46
C ALA A 693 -21.76 -9.15 -26.25
N ILE A 694 -23.00 -9.65 -26.30
CA ILE A 694 -23.39 -10.89 -27.02
C ILE A 694 -23.04 -10.82 -28.51
N GLU A 695 -23.12 -9.64 -29.12
CA GLU A 695 -22.78 -9.39 -30.54
C GLU A 695 -21.25 -9.30 -30.78
N GLY A 696 -20.44 -9.55 -29.75
CA GLY A 696 -19.00 -9.36 -29.77
C GLY A 696 -18.57 -7.96 -29.33
N MET A 697 -17.39 -7.91 -28.69
CA MET A 697 -16.77 -6.67 -28.23
C MET A 697 -16.31 -5.81 -29.41
N HIS A 698 -16.43 -4.49 -29.27
CA HIS A 698 -15.99 -3.53 -30.27
C HIS A 698 -14.47 -3.40 -30.28
N ARG A 699 -13.87 -3.52 -31.47
CA ARG A 699 -12.40 -3.52 -31.66
C ARG A 699 -11.75 -2.29 -31.07
N ASP A 700 -12.17 -1.10 -31.48
CA ASP A 700 -11.46 0.13 -31.10
C ASP A 700 -11.64 0.44 -29.60
N LEU A 701 -12.75 -0.01 -29.00
CA LEU A 701 -13.01 0.15 -27.58
C LEU A 701 -12.16 -0.82 -26.74
N VAL A 702 -11.97 -2.05 -27.21
CA VAL A 702 -11.03 -3.02 -26.62
C VAL A 702 -9.60 -2.50 -26.64
N PHE A 703 -9.12 -2.01 -27.79
CA PHE A 703 -7.75 -1.50 -27.89
C PHE A 703 -7.55 -0.20 -27.10
N ARG A 704 -8.57 0.68 -27.04
CA ARG A 704 -8.57 1.83 -26.14
C ARG A 704 -8.46 1.40 -24.68
N PHE A 705 -9.21 0.38 -24.27
CA PHE A 705 -9.11 -0.18 -22.92
C PHE A 705 -7.71 -0.74 -22.63
N ILE A 706 -7.12 -1.51 -23.56
CA ILE A 706 -5.76 -2.05 -23.36
C ILE A 706 -4.76 -0.92 -23.15
N GLU A 707 -4.81 0.11 -23.98
CA GLU A 707 -3.94 1.29 -23.87
C GLU A 707 -4.13 2.01 -22.52
N VAL A 708 -5.37 2.34 -22.16
CA VAL A 708 -5.70 3.00 -20.90
C VAL A 708 -5.27 2.16 -19.69
N GLN A 709 -5.64 0.88 -19.64
CA GLN A 709 -5.28 -0.02 -18.55
C GLN A 709 -3.76 -0.12 -18.38
N THR A 710 -3.02 -0.18 -19.49
CA THR A 710 -1.56 -0.25 -19.50
C THR A 710 -0.96 1.06 -18.94
N LEU A 711 -1.49 2.22 -19.32
CA LEU A 711 -1.03 3.52 -18.79
C LEU A 711 -1.34 3.68 -17.30
N LEU A 712 -2.54 3.30 -16.84
CA LEU A 712 -2.92 3.41 -15.43
C LEU A 712 -2.10 2.47 -14.52
N LEU A 713 -1.66 1.33 -15.05
CA LEU A 713 -0.86 0.34 -14.33
C LEU A 713 0.65 0.59 -14.42
N ALA A 714 1.13 1.38 -15.39
CA ALA A 714 2.54 1.65 -15.62
C ALA A 714 3.32 2.17 -14.39
N PRO A 715 2.75 3.02 -13.50
CA PRO A 715 3.44 3.41 -12.26
C PRO A 715 3.72 2.21 -11.34
N PHE A 716 2.81 1.23 -11.29
CA PHE A 716 2.92 0.06 -10.41
C PHE A 716 3.76 -1.07 -11.02
N CYS A 717 3.43 -1.49 -12.25
CA CYS A 717 4.05 -2.63 -12.95
C CYS A 717 4.67 -2.18 -14.28
N PRO A 718 5.76 -1.39 -14.25
CA PRO A 718 6.28 -0.74 -15.45
C PRO A 718 6.84 -1.73 -16.48
N HIS A 719 7.34 -2.90 -16.07
CA HIS A 719 7.98 -3.85 -16.99
C HIS A 719 6.95 -4.58 -17.84
N VAL A 720 5.88 -5.10 -17.21
CA VAL A 720 4.73 -5.69 -17.92
C VAL A 720 4.08 -4.65 -18.82
N CYS A 721 3.95 -3.41 -18.36
CA CYS A 721 3.33 -2.36 -19.16
C CYS A 721 4.19 -1.96 -20.37
N GLU A 722 5.51 -1.85 -20.23
CA GLU A 722 6.43 -1.63 -21.36
C GLU A 722 6.37 -2.78 -22.37
N HIS A 723 6.28 -4.03 -21.89
CA HIS A 723 6.11 -5.19 -22.76
C HIS A 723 4.79 -5.15 -23.53
N ILE A 724 3.68 -4.85 -22.86
CA ILE A 724 2.37 -4.68 -23.50
C ILE A 724 2.39 -3.52 -24.50
N TRP A 725 3.04 -2.41 -24.16
CA TRP A 725 3.20 -1.26 -25.05
C TRP A 725 3.88 -1.65 -26.37
N ALA A 726 4.94 -2.47 -26.27
CA ALA A 726 5.62 -3.03 -27.44
C ALA A 726 4.73 -4.02 -28.22
N LEU A 727 3.95 -4.86 -27.53
CA LEU A 727 2.99 -5.78 -28.18
C LEU A 727 1.91 -5.04 -28.98
N LEU A 728 1.52 -3.84 -28.54
CA LEU A 728 0.60 -2.96 -29.28
C LEU A 728 1.25 -2.29 -30.51
N GLY A 729 2.54 -2.48 -30.74
CA GLY A 729 3.28 -1.85 -31.84
C GLY A 729 3.45 -0.34 -31.68
N LYS A 730 3.35 0.19 -30.45
CA LYS A 730 3.55 1.62 -30.18
C LYS A 730 5.04 1.98 -30.33
N PRO A 731 5.38 3.12 -30.97
CA PRO A 731 6.76 3.55 -31.09
C PRO A 731 7.30 4.08 -29.74
N GLY A 732 8.57 3.81 -29.45
CA GLY A 732 9.25 4.28 -28.24
C GLY A 732 8.86 3.54 -26.95
N SER A 733 9.44 3.98 -25.83
CA SER A 733 9.14 3.44 -24.49
C SER A 733 7.86 4.07 -23.90
N ILE A 734 7.13 3.31 -23.08
CA ILE A 734 5.97 3.81 -22.31
C ILE A 734 6.37 4.92 -21.34
N MET A 735 7.65 5.03 -20.99
CA MET A 735 8.18 6.08 -20.10
C MET A 735 7.98 7.48 -20.65
N TYR A 736 7.75 7.63 -21.96
CA TYR A 736 7.46 8.90 -22.64
C TYR A 736 5.98 9.10 -22.96
N ALA A 737 5.11 8.17 -22.58
CA ALA A 737 3.67 8.29 -22.80
C ALA A 737 3.04 9.38 -21.91
N SER A 738 1.91 9.90 -22.34
CA SER A 738 1.10 10.84 -21.56
C SER A 738 -0.04 10.13 -20.84
N TRP A 739 -0.51 10.71 -19.73
CA TRP A 739 -1.71 10.28 -19.02
C TRP A 739 -2.92 10.18 -19.98
N PRO A 740 -3.74 9.13 -19.89
CA PRO A 740 -4.83 8.91 -20.83
C PRO A 740 -5.84 10.07 -20.82
N ILE A 741 -6.28 10.47 -22.02
CA ILE A 741 -7.28 11.52 -22.20
C ILE A 741 -8.66 10.99 -21.77
N VAL A 742 -9.32 11.76 -20.92
CA VAL A 742 -10.65 11.46 -20.39
C VAL A 742 -11.72 11.87 -21.40
N GLY A 743 -12.59 10.93 -21.77
CA GLY A 743 -13.81 11.23 -22.52
C GLY A 743 -14.98 11.61 -21.60
N PRO A 744 -16.16 11.93 -22.16
CA PRO A 744 -17.34 12.24 -21.35
C PRO A 744 -17.76 11.04 -20.49
N VAL A 745 -18.27 11.33 -19.29
CA VAL A 745 -18.83 10.32 -18.37
C VAL A 745 -20.34 10.52 -18.32
N ASP A 746 -21.08 9.50 -18.76
CA ASP A 746 -22.53 9.47 -18.62
C ASP A 746 -22.90 8.67 -17.35
N GLU A 747 -23.16 9.42 -16.28
CA GLU A 747 -23.57 8.87 -14.98
C GLU A 747 -24.89 8.09 -15.06
N THR A 748 -25.82 8.51 -15.92
CA THR A 748 -27.12 7.86 -16.09
C THR A 748 -26.95 6.49 -16.74
N LEU A 749 -26.07 6.37 -17.74
CA LEU A 749 -25.72 5.07 -18.35
C LEU A 749 -25.06 4.13 -17.34
N ILE A 750 -24.08 4.59 -16.57
CA ILE A 750 -23.40 3.75 -15.56
C ILE A 750 -24.42 3.21 -14.55
N ARG A 751 -25.33 4.06 -14.07
CA ARG A 751 -26.40 3.66 -13.13
C ARG A 751 -27.37 2.68 -13.77
N SER A 752 -27.75 2.88 -15.03
CA SER A 752 -28.62 1.94 -15.74
C SER A 752 -27.97 0.55 -15.90
N SER A 753 -26.64 0.49 -16.07
CA SER A 753 -25.89 -0.77 -16.08
C SER A 753 -25.80 -1.40 -14.68
N GLN A 754 -25.62 -0.60 -13.63
CA GLN A 754 -25.67 -1.11 -12.24
C GLN A 754 -27.03 -1.73 -11.94
N TYR A 755 -28.11 -1.05 -12.30
CA TYR A 755 -29.48 -1.57 -12.21
C TYR A 755 -29.63 -2.91 -12.94
N LEU A 756 -29.16 -3.01 -14.19
CA LEU A 756 -29.20 -4.26 -14.96
C LEU A 756 -28.49 -5.41 -14.23
N MET A 757 -27.31 -5.15 -13.64
CA MET A 757 -26.54 -6.16 -12.92
C MET A 757 -27.23 -6.60 -11.61
N GLU A 758 -27.85 -5.66 -10.89
CA GLU A 758 -28.65 -5.95 -9.69
C GLU A 758 -29.87 -6.81 -10.03
N VAL A 759 -30.59 -6.46 -11.10
CA VAL A 759 -31.75 -7.25 -11.57
C VAL A 759 -31.32 -8.64 -12.02
N ALA A 760 -30.22 -8.76 -12.78
CA ALA A 760 -29.70 -10.07 -13.18
C ALA A 760 -29.33 -10.94 -11.97
N HIS A 761 -28.73 -10.35 -10.93
CA HIS A 761 -28.40 -11.05 -9.69
C HIS A 761 -29.66 -11.50 -8.94
N ASP A 762 -30.66 -10.63 -8.77
CA ASP A 762 -31.92 -10.96 -8.11
C ASP A 762 -32.68 -12.06 -8.86
N LEU A 763 -32.74 -11.99 -10.20
CA LEU A 763 -33.37 -13.04 -11.02
C LEU A 763 -32.70 -14.40 -10.84
N ARG A 764 -31.36 -14.45 -10.81
CA ARG A 764 -30.61 -15.70 -10.54
C ARG A 764 -30.91 -16.25 -9.15
N LEU A 765 -30.98 -15.37 -8.14
CA LEU A 765 -31.31 -15.76 -6.77
C LEU A 765 -32.73 -16.32 -6.65
N ARG A 766 -33.71 -15.66 -7.27
CA ARG A 766 -35.11 -16.12 -7.28
C ARG A 766 -35.29 -17.42 -8.06
N LEU A 767 -34.58 -17.57 -9.19
CA LEU A 767 -34.57 -18.83 -9.93
C LEU A 767 -34.04 -19.98 -9.07
N LYS A 768 -32.94 -19.76 -8.35
CA LYS A 768 -32.39 -20.74 -7.40
C LYS A 768 -33.41 -21.11 -6.33
N ASN A 769 -34.10 -20.13 -5.74
CA ASN A 769 -35.13 -20.37 -4.73
C ASN A 769 -36.35 -21.12 -5.28
N TYR A 770 -36.77 -20.82 -6.51
CA TYR A 770 -37.84 -21.54 -7.20
C TYR A 770 -37.49 -23.02 -7.41
N MET A 771 -36.22 -23.32 -7.68
CA MET A 771 -35.72 -24.68 -7.86
C MET A 771 -35.48 -25.45 -6.55
N MET A 772 -35.63 -24.82 -5.37
CA MET A 772 -35.50 -25.53 -4.09
C MET A 772 -36.79 -26.30 -3.76
N PRO A 773 -36.70 -27.54 -3.27
CA PRO A 773 -37.87 -28.32 -2.86
C PRO A 773 -38.61 -27.61 -1.71
N ALA A 774 -39.93 -27.55 -1.78
CA ALA A 774 -40.76 -26.90 -0.76
C ALA A 774 -40.54 -27.55 0.61
N LYS A 775 -40.09 -26.77 1.60
CA LYS A 775 -39.99 -27.21 2.99
C LYS A 775 -41.41 -27.48 3.53
N GLY A 776 -41.83 -28.75 3.58
CA GLY A 776 -42.93 -29.18 4.44
C GLY A 776 -44.08 -30.01 3.84
N LYS A 777 -44.05 -30.45 2.56
CA LYS A 777 -45.08 -31.39 2.05
C LYS A 777 -44.45 -32.63 1.42
N LYS A 778 -44.50 -33.76 2.15
CA LYS A 778 -44.08 -35.11 1.73
C LYS A 778 -45.10 -35.78 0.78
N THR A 779 -45.63 -35.08 -0.22
CA THR A 779 -46.67 -35.65 -1.09
C THR A 779 -46.45 -35.48 -2.59
N ASP A 780 -45.34 -34.91 -3.05
CA ASP A 780 -45.00 -34.94 -4.49
C ASP A 780 -43.57 -35.45 -4.71
N THR A 781 -43.45 -36.56 -5.43
CA THR A 781 -42.20 -37.24 -5.78
C THR A 781 -41.49 -36.63 -7.00
N GLN A 782 -42.02 -35.53 -7.56
CA GLN A 782 -41.33 -34.74 -8.60
C GLN A 782 -40.80 -33.44 -8.00
N GLY A 783 -39.48 -33.26 -8.03
CA GLY A 783 -38.86 -31.97 -7.72
C GLY A 783 -39.37 -30.86 -8.65
N PRO A 784 -39.26 -29.58 -8.26
CA PRO A 784 -39.73 -28.46 -9.07
C PRO A 784 -39.09 -28.48 -10.47
N GLN A 785 -39.92 -28.49 -11.51
CA GLN A 785 -39.49 -28.47 -12.90
C GLN A 785 -38.80 -27.14 -13.23
N LYS A 786 -37.71 -27.18 -14.01
CA LYS A 786 -37.00 -25.95 -14.43
C LYS A 786 -37.95 -25.05 -15.21
N PRO A 787 -38.09 -23.76 -14.86
CA PRO A 787 -38.99 -22.86 -15.55
C PRO A 787 -38.48 -22.58 -16.97
N SER A 788 -39.41 -22.37 -17.88
CA SER A 788 -39.13 -22.09 -19.29
C SER A 788 -39.16 -20.60 -19.62
N HIS A 789 -40.06 -19.87 -18.95
CA HIS A 789 -40.40 -18.48 -19.24
C HIS A 789 -40.32 -17.66 -17.95
N CYS A 790 -40.00 -16.37 -18.09
CA CYS A 790 -40.08 -15.41 -17.00
C CYS A 790 -40.79 -14.15 -17.48
N THR A 791 -41.72 -13.62 -16.69
CA THR A 791 -42.30 -12.29 -16.93
C THR A 791 -41.77 -11.34 -15.87
N ILE A 792 -41.09 -10.28 -16.32
CA ILE A 792 -40.58 -9.18 -15.49
C ILE A 792 -41.58 -8.03 -15.56
N TYR A 793 -41.97 -7.52 -14.41
CA TYR A 793 -42.87 -6.38 -14.26
C TYR A 793 -42.12 -5.16 -13.75
N VAL A 794 -42.29 -4.06 -14.46
CA VAL A 794 -41.62 -2.78 -14.21
C VAL A 794 -42.67 -1.70 -13.94
N ALA A 795 -42.51 -0.95 -12.86
CA ALA A 795 -43.43 0.12 -12.48
C ALA A 795 -42.97 1.47 -13.06
N LYS A 796 -43.84 2.21 -13.74
CA LYS A 796 -43.51 3.56 -14.27
C LYS A 796 -43.40 4.62 -13.19
N ASN A 797 -44.27 4.54 -12.19
CA ASN A 797 -44.36 5.47 -11.08
C ASN A 797 -44.40 4.66 -9.78
N TYR A 798 -43.96 5.28 -8.68
CA TYR A 798 -44.16 4.72 -7.36
C TYR A 798 -45.65 4.46 -7.08
N PRO A 799 -46.02 3.35 -6.40
CA PRO A 799 -47.36 3.15 -5.86
C PRO A 799 -47.81 4.37 -5.05
N PHE A 800 -49.12 4.65 -5.05
CA PHE A 800 -49.65 5.91 -4.50
C PHE A 800 -49.13 6.24 -3.09
N TRP A 801 -49.09 5.24 -2.19
CA TRP A 801 -48.65 5.45 -0.81
C TRP A 801 -47.13 5.73 -0.71
N GLN A 802 -46.32 5.14 -1.58
CA GLN A 802 -44.88 5.43 -1.69
C GLN A 802 -44.66 6.80 -2.30
N HIS A 803 -45.40 7.16 -3.34
CA HIS A 803 -45.33 8.48 -3.98
C HIS A 803 -45.66 9.60 -2.99
N THR A 804 -46.75 9.48 -2.23
CA THR A 804 -47.10 10.45 -1.17
C THR A 804 -46.00 10.52 -0.12
N THR A 805 -45.48 9.38 0.35
CA THR A 805 -44.40 9.34 1.34
C THR A 805 -43.13 10.03 0.82
N LEU A 806 -42.72 9.74 -0.42
CA LEU A 806 -41.54 10.34 -1.05
C LEU A 806 -41.72 11.84 -1.25
N SER A 807 -42.93 12.28 -1.63
CA SER A 807 -43.26 13.69 -1.83
C SER A 807 -43.17 14.48 -0.51
N VAL A 808 -43.64 13.90 0.60
CA VAL A 808 -43.49 14.48 1.95
C VAL A 808 -42.03 14.56 2.35
N LEU A 809 -41.25 13.49 2.14
CA LEU A 809 -39.81 13.50 2.43
C LEU A 809 -39.07 14.54 1.59
N ARG A 810 -39.40 14.66 0.29
CA ARG A 810 -38.83 15.67 -0.61
C ARG A 810 -39.16 17.09 -0.15
N SER A 811 -40.40 17.35 0.24
CA SER A 811 -40.84 18.63 0.79
C SER A 811 -40.01 19.00 2.02
N HIS A 812 -39.87 18.08 2.98
CA HIS A 812 -39.03 18.29 4.17
C HIS A 812 -37.56 18.55 3.83
N PHE A 813 -37.00 17.77 2.91
CA PHE A 813 -35.62 17.93 2.49
C PHE A 813 -35.36 19.30 1.85
N GLN A 814 -36.30 19.79 1.02
CA GLN A 814 -36.22 21.11 0.39
C GLN A 814 -36.40 22.25 1.40
N ASN A 815 -37.32 22.10 2.35
CA ASN A 815 -37.66 23.15 3.31
C ASN A 815 -36.61 23.31 4.42
N ASN A 816 -35.86 22.25 4.75
CA ASN A 816 -34.90 22.24 5.86
C ASN A 816 -33.43 22.27 5.40
N GLY A 817 -33.15 22.85 4.23
CA GLY A 817 -31.77 23.03 3.75
C GLY A 817 -31.02 21.72 3.48
N GLY A 818 -31.71 20.65 3.09
CA GLY A 818 -31.11 19.36 2.76
C GLY A 818 -31.03 18.36 3.94
N GLN A 819 -31.85 18.52 4.98
CA GLN A 819 -31.93 17.57 6.09
C GLN A 819 -33.36 17.08 6.33
N LEU A 820 -33.53 15.76 6.49
CA LEU A 820 -34.80 15.17 6.87
C LEU A 820 -35.02 15.28 8.40
N PRO A 821 -36.24 15.61 8.86
CA PRO A 821 -36.59 15.62 10.27
C PRO A 821 -36.40 14.27 10.98
N ASP A 822 -36.58 14.28 12.30
CA ASP A 822 -36.63 13.07 13.09
C ASP A 822 -37.78 12.15 12.65
N ASN A 823 -37.58 10.84 12.77
CA ASN A 823 -38.56 9.83 12.37
C ASN A 823 -39.90 10.04 13.10
N LYS A 824 -39.90 10.62 14.31
CA LYS A 824 -41.13 10.94 15.04
C LYS A 824 -41.98 12.00 14.34
N ILE A 825 -41.34 13.03 13.76
CA ILE A 825 -42.02 14.10 13.02
C ILE A 825 -42.57 13.56 11.71
N ILE A 826 -41.73 12.82 10.97
CA ILE A 826 -42.11 12.14 9.73
C ILE A 826 -43.29 11.19 9.96
N ALA A 827 -43.26 10.40 11.03
CA ALA A 827 -44.33 9.47 11.37
C ALA A 827 -45.64 10.19 11.74
N SER A 828 -45.55 11.31 12.46
CA SER A 828 -46.71 12.11 12.85
C SER A 828 -47.42 12.69 11.65
N GLU A 829 -46.68 13.26 10.70
CA GLU A 829 -47.24 13.86 9.49
C GLU A 829 -47.80 12.82 8.54
N LEU A 830 -47.05 11.75 8.25
CA LEU A 830 -47.54 10.65 7.41
C LEU A 830 -48.74 9.94 8.04
N GLY A 831 -48.80 9.84 9.37
CA GLY A 831 -49.95 9.29 10.11
C GLY A 831 -51.20 10.18 10.09
N SER A 832 -51.04 11.48 9.82
CA SER A 832 -52.16 12.42 9.69
C SER A 832 -52.83 12.36 8.31
N LEU A 833 -52.18 11.76 7.31
CA LEU A 833 -52.69 11.65 5.94
C LEU A 833 -53.69 10.48 5.80
N PRO A 834 -54.97 10.73 5.50
CA PRO A 834 -56.01 9.68 5.46
C PRO A 834 -55.74 8.57 4.45
N GLU A 835 -55.13 8.92 3.32
CA GLU A 835 -54.74 8.02 2.23
C GLU A 835 -53.70 6.96 2.62
N LEU A 836 -52.87 7.23 3.63
CA LEU A 836 -51.82 6.29 4.07
C LEU A 836 -52.31 5.31 5.16
N LYS A 837 -53.53 5.51 5.70
CA LYS A 837 -54.05 4.74 6.86
C LYS A 837 -54.00 3.22 6.67
N LYS A 838 -54.29 2.72 5.46
CA LYS A 838 -54.24 1.28 5.12
C LYS A 838 -52.81 0.73 5.02
N HIS A 839 -51.81 1.59 4.78
CA HIS A 839 -50.43 1.20 4.49
C HIS A 839 -49.43 1.66 5.57
N MET A 840 -49.88 2.26 6.68
CA MET A 840 -48.99 2.82 7.72
C MET A 840 -47.93 1.85 8.26
N LYS A 841 -48.21 0.53 8.29
CA LYS A 841 -47.21 -0.49 8.68
C LYS A 841 -46.05 -0.60 7.68
N LYS A 842 -46.25 -0.26 6.40
CA LYS A 842 -45.25 -0.28 5.32
C LYS A 842 -44.58 1.10 5.10
N VAL A 843 -45.27 2.19 5.46
CA VAL A 843 -44.82 3.58 5.25
C VAL A 843 -43.52 3.90 6.01
N MET A 844 -43.44 3.61 7.31
CA MET A 844 -42.25 3.93 8.10
C MET A 844 -41.00 3.11 7.73
N PRO A 845 -41.10 1.78 7.48
CA PRO A 845 -39.98 1.03 6.92
C PRO A 845 -39.48 1.60 5.59
N PHE A 846 -40.39 2.03 4.71
CA PHE A 846 -40.02 2.67 3.46
C PHE A 846 -39.30 4.01 3.68
N ALA A 847 -39.84 4.90 4.53
CA ALA A 847 -39.20 6.17 4.86
C ALA A 847 -37.81 6.00 5.49
N ALA A 848 -37.63 5.00 6.36
CA ALA A 848 -36.34 4.66 6.94
C ALA A 848 -35.33 4.18 5.88
N MET A 849 -35.76 3.31 4.97
CA MET A 849 -34.94 2.86 3.84
C MET A 849 -34.53 4.02 2.93
N ILE A 850 -35.44 4.95 2.63
CA ILE A 850 -35.15 6.15 1.83
C ILE A 850 -34.13 7.04 2.54
N LYS A 851 -34.27 7.25 3.86
CA LYS A 851 -33.30 8.02 4.66
C LYS A 851 -31.92 7.37 4.67
N GLU A 852 -31.84 6.05 4.82
CA GLU A 852 -30.57 5.31 4.74
C GLU A 852 -29.92 5.43 3.35
N ASN A 853 -30.73 5.31 2.29
CA ASN A 853 -30.24 5.45 0.92
C ASN A 853 -29.88 6.90 0.56
N LEU A 854 -30.56 7.89 1.15
CA LEU A 854 -30.23 9.31 0.99
C LEU A 854 -28.82 9.62 1.49
N GLU A 855 -28.42 9.04 2.63
CA GLU A 855 -27.05 9.17 3.17
C GLU A 855 -26.00 8.46 2.29
N LYS A 856 -26.35 7.30 1.70
CA LYS A 856 -25.42 6.50 0.88
C LYS A 856 -25.27 6.99 -0.56
N VAL A 857 -26.38 7.40 -1.17
CA VAL A 857 -26.54 7.60 -2.62
C VAL A 857 -26.81 9.08 -2.94
N GLY A 858 -27.22 9.89 -1.96
CA GLY A 858 -27.48 11.31 -2.10
C GLY A 858 -28.94 11.65 -2.44
N PRO A 859 -29.25 12.94 -2.71
CA PRO A 859 -30.61 13.49 -2.83
C PRO A 859 -31.51 12.84 -3.90
N ARG A 860 -30.90 12.24 -4.92
CA ARG A 860 -31.58 11.56 -6.04
C ARG A 860 -32.54 10.43 -5.63
N VAL A 861 -32.38 9.87 -4.42
CA VAL A 861 -33.31 8.85 -3.89
C VAL A 861 -34.72 9.44 -3.65
N LEU A 862 -34.84 10.77 -3.61
CA LEU A 862 -36.10 11.50 -3.48
C LEU A 862 -36.74 11.84 -4.84
N ASP A 863 -36.14 11.41 -5.95
CA ASP A 863 -36.73 11.61 -7.28
C ASP A 863 -37.93 10.70 -7.48
N LEU A 864 -39.00 11.27 -8.03
CA LEU A 864 -40.29 10.57 -8.21
C LEU A 864 -40.26 9.61 -9.42
N GLN A 865 -39.25 9.75 -10.27
CA GLN A 865 -39.01 8.94 -11.46
C GLN A 865 -37.52 8.68 -11.60
N LEU A 866 -37.17 7.54 -12.19
CA LEU A 866 -35.78 7.23 -12.50
C LEU A 866 -35.28 8.06 -13.67
N GLU A 867 -33.97 8.33 -13.68
CA GLU A 867 -33.29 9.11 -14.74
C GLU A 867 -33.20 8.34 -16.07
N PHE A 868 -33.48 7.04 -16.08
CA PHE A 868 -33.42 6.16 -17.25
C PHE A 868 -34.68 5.29 -17.37
N ASP A 869 -34.98 4.85 -18.59
CA ASP A 869 -36.10 3.96 -18.87
C ASP A 869 -35.72 2.50 -18.58
N GLU A 870 -36.20 1.98 -17.45
CA GLU A 870 -36.00 0.61 -17.01
C GLU A 870 -36.41 -0.43 -18.06
N ARG A 871 -37.54 -0.21 -18.76
CA ARG A 871 -38.03 -1.19 -19.74
C ARG A 871 -37.06 -1.27 -20.91
N THR A 872 -36.60 -0.12 -21.39
CA THR A 872 -35.65 -0.04 -22.50
C THR A 872 -34.33 -0.73 -22.13
N VAL A 873 -33.78 -0.44 -20.95
CA VAL A 873 -32.53 -1.08 -20.45
C VAL A 873 -32.63 -2.60 -20.38
N LEU A 874 -33.74 -3.13 -19.86
CA LEU A 874 -33.97 -4.57 -19.77
C LEU A 874 -34.20 -5.21 -21.15
N THR A 875 -34.89 -4.50 -22.04
CA THR A 875 -35.19 -5.01 -23.39
C THR A 875 -33.92 -5.09 -24.25
N GLU A 876 -33.04 -4.09 -24.18
CA GLU A 876 -31.77 -4.09 -24.90
C GLU A 876 -30.82 -5.23 -24.46
N ASN A 877 -30.95 -5.73 -23.23
CA ASN A 877 -30.11 -6.78 -22.66
C ASN A 877 -30.84 -8.10 -22.43
N ILE A 878 -32.02 -8.28 -23.03
CA ILE A 878 -32.89 -9.43 -22.79
C ILE A 878 -32.26 -10.74 -23.25
N VAL A 879 -31.50 -10.70 -24.35
CA VAL A 879 -30.79 -11.87 -24.90
C VAL A 879 -29.75 -12.38 -23.90
N TYR A 880 -28.99 -11.48 -23.29
CA TYR A 880 -28.05 -11.84 -22.22
C TYR A 880 -28.77 -12.45 -21.01
N LEU A 881 -29.86 -11.82 -20.54
CA LEU A 881 -30.63 -12.32 -19.39
C LEU A 881 -31.21 -13.72 -19.66
N SER A 882 -31.78 -13.94 -20.85
CA SER A 882 -32.31 -15.24 -21.27
C SER A 882 -31.22 -16.31 -21.34
N ASN A 883 -30.05 -15.98 -21.89
CA ASN A 883 -28.93 -16.92 -21.99
C ASN A 883 -28.34 -17.25 -20.61
N SER A 884 -28.15 -16.23 -19.77
CA SER A 884 -27.56 -16.40 -18.43
C SER A 884 -28.46 -17.15 -17.47
N LEU A 885 -29.78 -16.94 -17.53
CA LEU A 885 -30.76 -17.67 -16.72
C LEU A 885 -31.13 -19.03 -17.33
N GLU A 886 -30.61 -19.35 -18.52
CA GLU A 886 -30.93 -20.53 -19.31
C GLU A 886 -32.45 -20.69 -19.57
N LEU A 887 -33.16 -19.57 -19.70
CA LEU A 887 -34.56 -19.51 -20.03
C LEU A 887 -34.77 -19.48 -21.55
N GLU A 888 -35.98 -19.76 -22.00
CA GLU A 888 -36.33 -19.71 -23.41
C GLU A 888 -36.86 -18.34 -23.82
N HIS A 889 -37.67 -17.72 -22.97
CA HIS A 889 -38.22 -16.40 -23.24
C HIS A 889 -38.38 -15.59 -21.96
N ILE A 890 -38.09 -14.29 -22.06
CA ILE A 890 -38.35 -13.31 -21.01
C ILE A 890 -39.31 -12.27 -21.58
N GLU A 891 -40.43 -12.02 -20.91
CA GLU A 891 -41.35 -10.93 -21.23
C GLU A 891 -41.13 -9.77 -20.27
N VAL A 892 -40.97 -8.54 -20.78
CA VAL A 892 -40.91 -7.33 -19.95
C VAL A 892 -42.22 -6.56 -20.13
N LYS A 893 -43.04 -6.51 -19.07
CA LYS A 893 -44.35 -5.84 -19.04
C LYS A 893 -44.35 -4.70 -18.04
N PHE A 894 -45.25 -3.75 -18.24
CA PHE A 894 -45.53 -2.75 -17.20
C PHE A 894 -46.35 -3.38 -16.08
N ALA A 895 -46.07 -3.01 -14.83
CA ALA A 895 -46.76 -3.52 -13.66
C ALA A 895 -48.28 -3.26 -13.66
N SER A 896 -48.77 -2.34 -14.51
CA SER A 896 -50.19 -2.11 -14.77
C SER A 896 -50.92 -3.33 -15.34
N GLU A 897 -50.21 -4.19 -16.08
CA GLU A 897 -50.74 -5.43 -16.68
C GLU A 897 -50.61 -6.64 -15.75
N ALA A 898 -50.08 -6.44 -14.54
CA ALA A 898 -49.87 -7.50 -13.56
C ALA A 898 -51.09 -7.72 -12.65
N GLU A 899 -51.08 -8.85 -11.94
CA GLU A 899 -52.02 -9.11 -10.84
C GLU A 899 -51.91 -8.07 -9.72
N ASP A 900 -53.00 -7.89 -8.95
CA ASP A 900 -53.15 -6.81 -7.95
C ASP A 900 -51.96 -6.74 -6.97
N LYS A 901 -51.44 -7.91 -6.55
CA LYS A 901 -50.29 -7.98 -5.64
C LYS A 901 -49.02 -7.38 -6.25
N ILE A 902 -48.69 -7.75 -7.49
CA ILE A 902 -47.51 -7.24 -8.18
C ILE A 902 -47.69 -5.75 -8.48
N ARG A 903 -48.90 -5.33 -8.86
CA ARG A 903 -49.21 -3.93 -9.14
C ARG A 903 -49.07 -3.02 -7.91
N GLU A 904 -49.41 -3.51 -6.71
CA GLU A 904 -49.28 -2.76 -5.46
C GLU A 904 -47.87 -2.78 -4.85
N GLU A 905 -47.08 -3.84 -5.09
CA GLU A 905 -45.76 -4.05 -4.49
C GLU A 905 -44.58 -3.64 -5.38
N CYS A 906 -44.75 -3.66 -6.71
CA CYS A 906 -43.71 -3.26 -7.65
C CYS A 906 -43.46 -1.75 -7.58
N CYS A 907 -42.19 -1.36 -7.52
CA CYS A 907 -41.76 0.03 -7.52
C CYS A 907 -40.57 0.24 -8.47
N PRO A 908 -40.39 1.45 -9.02
CA PRO A 908 -39.25 1.76 -9.87
C PRO A 908 -37.92 1.43 -9.17
N GLY A 909 -37.00 0.83 -9.90
CA GLY A 909 -35.68 0.39 -9.44
C GLY A 909 -35.68 -1.02 -8.85
N LYS A 910 -36.85 -1.61 -8.58
CA LYS A 910 -37.01 -2.95 -8.00
C LYS A 910 -38.10 -3.74 -8.74
N PRO A 911 -37.83 -4.20 -9.96
CA PRO A 911 -38.80 -4.97 -10.73
C PRO A 911 -39.15 -6.29 -10.03
N LEU A 912 -40.40 -6.72 -10.21
CA LEU A 912 -40.85 -8.03 -9.74
C LEU A 912 -40.89 -9.00 -10.93
N ASN A 913 -40.82 -10.30 -10.64
CA ASN A 913 -40.80 -11.32 -11.67
C ASN A 913 -41.59 -12.56 -11.27
N VAL A 914 -42.10 -13.26 -12.27
CA VAL A 914 -42.82 -14.53 -12.14
C VAL A 914 -42.23 -15.53 -13.12
N PHE A 915 -41.79 -16.67 -12.60
CA PHE A 915 -41.36 -17.81 -13.41
C PHE A 915 -42.55 -18.68 -13.76
N ARG A 916 -42.62 -19.12 -15.02
CA ARG A 916 -43.67 -20.02 -15.51
C ARG A 916 -43.08 -21.16 -16.33
N THR A 917 -43.68 -22.33 -16.20
CA THR A 917 -43.37 -23.50 -17.01
C THR A 917 -44.50 -23.67 -18.00
N GLU A 918 -44.22 -23.53 -19.28
CA GLU A 918 -45.21 -23.78 -20.31
C GLU A 918 -45.22 -25.26 -20.69
N PRO A 919 -46.40 -25.90 -20.76
CA PRO A 919 -46.50 -27.30 -21.11
C PRO A 919 -46.08 -27.52 -22.57
N GLY A 920 -45.38 -28.63 -22.83
CA GLY A 920 -44.89 -28.99 -24.15
C GLY A 920 -45.14 -30.46 -24.50
N VAL A 921 -45.05 -30.78 -25.78
CA VAL A 921 -45.10 -32.15 -26.30
C VAL A 921 -43.69 -32.55 -26.74
N SER A 922 -43.18 -33.65 -26.21
CA SER A 922 -41.84 -34.15 -26.54
C SER A 922 -41.80 -34.76 -27.94
N VAL A 923 -40.91 -34.25 -28.79
CA VAL A 923 -40.66 -34.72 -30.16
C VAL A 923 -39.19 -35.13 -30.29
N CYS A 924 -38.95 -36.25 -30.96
CA CYS A 924 -37.60 -36.74 -31.25
C CYS A 924 -37.04 -36.02 -32.47
N ILE A 925 -35.93 -35.31 -32.34
CA ILE A 925 -35.25 -34.63 -33.45
C ILE A 925 -33.96 -35.40 -33.77
N VAL A 926 -33.86 -35.89 -35.01
CA VAL A 926 -32.83 -36.84 -35.47
C VAL A 926 -31.91 -36.19 -36.50
N ASN A 927 -30.60 -36.41 -36.39
CA ASN A 927 -29.65 -36.08 -37.45
C ASN A 927 -29.24 -37.35 -38.21
N PRO A 928 -29.62 -37.51 -39.50
CA PRO A 928 -29.28 -38.68 -40.29
C PRO A 928 -27.95 -38.58 -41.05
N GLN A 929 -27.23 -37.44 -40.98
CA GLN A 929 -26.01 -37.26 -41.77
C GLN A 929 -24.86 -38.09 -41.18
N PRO A 930 -24.18 -38.90 -42.00
CA PRO A 930 -23.07 -39.72 -41.52
C PRO A 930 -21.86 -38.86 -41.12
N SER A 931 -21.18 -39.27 -40.04
CA SER A 931 -19.86 -38.75 -39.64
C SER A 931 -19.77 -37.24 -39.30
N ASN A 932 -20.89 -36.57 -38.95
CA ASN A 932 -20.87 -35.16 -38.53
C ASN A 932 -20.79 -34.94 -37.00
N GLY A 933 -20.97 -35.99 -36.19
CA GLY A 933 -20.90 -35.92 -34.72
C GLY A 933 -22.17 -35.40 -34.02
N HIS A 934 -23.26 -35.17 -34.76
CA HIS A 934 -24.55 -34.71 -34.23
C HIS A 934 -25.48 -35.90 -33.93
N PHE A 935 -26.22 -35.84 -32.81
CA PHE A 935 -27.01 -36.98 -32.31
C PHE A 935 -28.52 -36.71 -32.31
N SER A 936 -29.30 -37.79 -32.22
CA SER A 936 -30.74 -37.71 -31.96
C SER A 936 -31.02 -37.26 -30.53
N THR A 937 -31.93 -36.31 -30.35
CA THR A 937 -32.32 -35.80 -29.04
C THR A 937 -33.84 -35.61 -28.95
N LYS A 938 -34.36 -35.46 -27.73
CA LYS A 938 -35.78 -35.13 -27.50
C LYS A 938 -35.91 -33.67 -27.13
N ILE A 939 -36.76 -32.95 -27.85
CA ILE A 939 -37.07 -31.53 -27.60
C ILE A 939 -38.56 -31.42 -27.29
N GLU A 940 -38.92 -30.63 -26.28
CA GLU A 940 -40.31 -30.26 -26.06
C GLU A 940 -40.70 -29.15 -27.03
N ILE A 941 -41.68 -29.41 -27.89
CA ILE A 941 -42.33 -28.39 -28.72
C ILE A 941 -43.49 -27.79 -27.92
N ARG A 942 -43.61 -26.47 -27.96
CA ARG A 942 -44.64 -25.70 -27.26
C ARG A 942 -45.57 -24.97 -28.23
N GLN A 943 -46.67 -24.47 -27.69
CA GLN A 943 -47.66 -23.72 -28.46
C GLN A 943 -47.03 -22.41 -28.98
N GLY A 944 -47.06 -22.19 -30.29
CA GLY A 944 -46.56 -20.97 -30.92
C GLY A 944 -45.05 -20.96 -31.20
N ASP A 945 -44.35 -22.09 -31.04
CA ASP A 945 -42.94 -22.19 -31.38
C ASP A 945 -42.70 -21.85 -32.85
N SER A 946 -41.58 -21.18 -33.12
CA SER A 946 -41.05 -20.96 -34.47
C SER A 946 -39.89 -21.93 -34.75
N CYS A 947 -39.53 -22.09 -36.03
CA CYS A 947 -38.36 -22.89 -36.41
C CYS A 947 -37.09 -22.44 -35.66
N ASP A 948 -36.89 -21.12 -35.56
CA ASP A 948 -35.82 -20.48 -34.80
C ASP A 948 -35.78 -20.91 -33.34
N SER A 949 -36.94 -20.92 -32.67
CA SER A 949 -37.05 -21.27 -31.26
C SER A 949 -36.63 -22.73 -31.00
N ILE A 950 -36.99 -23.64 -31.91
CA ILE A 950 -36.64 -25.06 -31.83
C ILE A 950 -35.15 -25.25 -32.10
N ILE A 951 -34.58 -24.57 -33.09
CA ILE A 951 -33.14 -24.64 -33.40
C ILE A 951 -32.32 -24.11 -32.22
N ARG A 952 -32.72 -22.99 -31.59
CA ARG A 952 -32.05 -22.51 -30.36
C ARG A 952 -32.11 -23.53 -29.23
N ARG A 953 -33.25 -24.22 -29.07
CA ARG A 953 -33.39 -25.33 -28.10
C ARG A 953 -32.45 -26.48 -28.43
N LEU A 954 -32.33 -26.83 -29.70
CA LEU A 954 -31.41 -27.85 -30.19
C LEU A 954 -29.94 -27.48 -29.94
N MET A 955 -29.53 -26.24 -30.23
CA MET A 955 -28.16 -25.75 -29.96
C MET A 955 -27.78 -25.78 -28.48
N LYS A 956 -28.76 -25.58 -27.58
CA LYS A 956 -28.53 -25.71 -26.12
C LYS A 956 -28.22 -27.15 -25.71
N MET A 957 -28.81 -28.14 -26.41
CA MET A 957 -28.60 -29.57 -26.14
C MET A 957 -27.37 -30.13 -26.89
N ASP A 958 -27.14 -29.68 -28.12
CA ASP A 958 -25.99 -30.03 -28.95
C ASP A 958 -25.08 -28.80 -29.16
N ARG A 959 -24.07 -28.71 -28.28
CA ARG A 959 -23.08 -27.62 -28.30
C ARG A 959 -22.15 -27.64 -29.52
N GLY A 960 -22.23 -28.67 -30.38
CA GLY A 960 -21.49 -28.73 -31.64
C GLY A 960 -22.03 -27.77 -32.69
N ILE A 961 -23.29 -27.35 -32.56
CA ILE A 961 -23.95 -26.42 -33.48
C ILE A 961 -23.64 -24.98 -33.06
N LYS A 962 -22.86 -24.26 -33.87
CA LYS A 962 -22.38 -22.90 -33.55
C LYS A 962 -23.13 -21.76 -34.24
N ASP A 963 -23.85 -22.06 -35.31
CA ASP A 963 -24.50 -21.06 -36.17
C ASP A 963 -25.90 -21.54 -36.52
N LEU A 964 -26.87 -20.67 -36.26
CA LEU A 964 -28.30 -20.96 -36.43
C LEU A 964 -28.67 -21.11 -37.91
N SER A 965 -28.03 -20.32 -38.78
CA SER A 965 -28.31 -20.29 -40.23
C SER A 965 -27.89 -21.57 -40.95
N LYS A 966 -27.05 -22.38 -40.31
CA LYS A 966 -26.54 -23.65 -40.84
C LYS A 966 -27.46 -24.84 -40.55
N VAL A 967 -28.47 -24.65 -39.72
CA VAL A 967 -29.40 -25.72 -39.32
C VAL A 967 -30.67 -25.64 -40.15
N LYS A 968 -31.03 -26.75 -40.79
CA LYS A 968 -32.30 -26.91 -41.50
C LYS A 968 -33.19 -27.92 -40.81
N LEU A 969 -34.40 -27.52 -40.42
CA LEU A 969 -35.40 -28.36 -39.79
C LEU A 969 -36.35 -28.96 -40.85
N MET A 970 -36.60 -30.26 -40.80
CA MET A 970 -37.42 -30.98 -41.77
C MET A 970 -38.46 -31.87 -41.08
N ARG A 971 -39.63 -32.01 -41.69
CA ARG A 971 -40.67 -32.98 -41.31
C ARG A 971 -40.72 -34.14 -42.30
N PHE A 972 -41.18 -35.31 -41.88
CA PHE A 972 -41.48 -36.39 -42.82
C PHE A 972 -42.75 -36.08 -43.62
N ASP A 973 -42.80 -36.50 -44.88
CA ASP A 973 -44.00 -36.37 -45.72
C ASP A 973 -45.14 -37.26 -45.19
N ASP A 974 -44.78 -38.44 -44.66
CA ASP A 974 -45.65 -39.33 -43.88
C ASP A 974 -45.17 -39.36 -42.42
N PRO A 975 -45.89 -38.73 -41.48
CA PRO A 975 -45.50 -38.64 -40.07
C PRO A 975 -45.42 -39.98 -39.31
N LEU A 976 -46.10 -41.03 -39.80
CA LEU A 976 -46.20 -42.33 -39.11
C LEU A 976 -45.24 -43.36 -39.71
N LEU A 977 -45.23 -43.49 -41.04
CA LEU A 977 -44.39 -44.48 -41.74
C LEU A 977 -43.01 -43.92 -42.09
N GLY A 978 -42.86 -42.61 -42.26
CA GLY A 978 -41.60 -41.95 -42.62
C GLY A 978 -40.46 -42.27 -41.64
N PRO A 979 -40.63 -42.03 -40.33
CA PRO A 979 -39.61 -42.35 -39.32
C PRO A 979 -39.24 -43.85 -39.25
N ARG A 980 -40.11 -44.74 -39.75
CA ARG A 980 -39.94 -46.20 -39.74
C ARG A 980 -39.23 -46.74 -40.99
N ARG A 981 -38.95 -45.89 -41.99
CA ARG A 981 -38.21 -46.27 -43.19
C ARG A 981 -36.71 -46.17 -42.95
N ILE A 982 -35.97 -47.14 -43.46
CA ILE A 982 -34.50 -47.16 -43.38
C ILE A 982 -33.95 -45.96 -44.19
N PRO A 983 -33.15 -45.07 -43.59
CA PRO A 983 -32.53 -43.96 -44.30
C PRO A 983 -31.58 -44.45 -45.39
N VAL A 984 -31.62 -43.81 -46.57
CA VAL A 984 -30.67 -44.06 -47.65
C VAL A 984 -29.53 -43.06 -47.56
N LEU A 985 -28.30 -43.56 -47.41
CA LEU A 985 -27.09 -42.77 -47.22
C LEU A 985 -26.84 -41.85 -48.44
N GLY A 986 -26.59 -40.55 -48.22
CA GLY A 986 -26.41 -39.55 -49.28
C GLY A 986 -27.72 -39.02 -49.89
N LYS A 987 -28.88 -39.44 -49.35
CA LYS A 987 -30.22 -39.00 -49.77
C LYS A 987 -31.07 -38.59 -48.57
N GLU A 988 -30.47 -37.84 -47.66
CA GLU A 988 -31.02 -37.46 -46.35
C GLU A 988 -32.33 -36.67 -46.47
N GLN A 989 -32.57 -35.99 -47.61
CA GLN A 989 -33.77 -35.18 -47.86
C GLN A 989 -34.94 -35.99 -48.46
N THR A 990 -34.73 -37.23 -48.94
CA THR A 990 -35.80 -38.00 -49.60
C THR A 990 -36.93 -38.34 -48.61
N GLY A 991 -38.18 -38.07 -49.02
CA GLY A 991 -39.39 -38.33 -48.22
C GLY A 991 -39.60 -37.36 -47.06
N LYS A 992 -38.97 -36.18 -47.12
CA LYS A 992 -39.01 -35.14 -46.09
C LYS A 992 -39.22 -33.78 -46.74
N THR A 993 -40.00 -32.94 -46.08
CA THR A 993 -40.26 -31.56 -46.49
C THR A 993 -39.55 -30.61 -45.54
N LEU A 994 -38.88 -29.58 -46.09
CA LEU A 994 -38.24 -28.52 -45.32
C LEU A 994 -39.31 -27.67 -44.63
N ILE A 995 -39.10 -27.35 -43.36
CA ILE A 995 -40.01 -26.47 -42.62
C ILE A 995 -39.57 -25.03 -42.89
N SER A 996 -40.52 -24.20 -43.32
CA SER A 996 -40.28 -22.78 -43.58
C SER A 996 -40.00 -22.01 -42.30
N GLU A 997 -39.19 -20.95 -42.43
CA GLU A 997 -38.88 -20.03 -41.33
C GLU A 997 -40.12 -19.31 -40.79
N HIS A 998 -41.18 -19.19 -41.59
CA HIS A 998 -42.45 -18.57 -41.20
C HIS A 998 -43.45 -19.54 -40.57
N ALA A 999 -43.11 -20.82 -40.45
CA ALA A 999 -44.01 -21.83 -39.92
C ALA A 999 -44.13 -21.73 -38.38
N VAL A 1000 -45.35 -21.93 -37.89
CA VAL A 1000 -45.67 -21.89 -36.45
C VAL A 1000 -46.15 -23.26 -35.99
N PHE A 1001 -45.56 -23.74 -34.90
CA PHE A 1001 -45.92 -25.02 -34.29
C PHE A 1001 -47.06 -24.84 -33.29
N HIS A 1002 -48.03 -25.75 -33.31
CA HIS A 1002 -49.17 -25.80 -32.40
C HIS A 1002 -49.24 -27.17 -31.77
N ILE A 1003 -49.48 -27.23 -30.47
CA ILE A 1003 -49.56 -28.50 -29.74
C ILE A 1003 -51.00 -28.79 -29.34
N ASP A 1004 -51.34 -30.07 -29.29
CA ASP A 1004 -52.51 -30.57 -28.58
C ASP A 1004 -52.03 -31.43 -27.42
N LEU A 1005 -52.15 -30.89 -26.22
CA LEU A 1005 -51.73 -31.53 -24.98
C LEU A 1005 -52.57 -32.78 -24.65
N THR A 1006 -53.82 -32.84 -25.13
CA THR A 1006 -54.74 -33.96 -24.86
C THR A 1006 -54.34 -35.18 -25.67
N SER A 1007 -54.06 -34.98 -26.96
CA SER A 1007 -53.63 -36.05 -27.87
C SER A 1007 -52.11 -36.24 -27.96
N LYS A 1008 -51.32 -35.36 -27.31
CA LYS A 1008 -49.86 -35.29 -27.39
C LYS A 1008 -49.34 -35.20 -28.83
N LYS A 1009 -50.03 -34.42 -29.65
CA LYS A 1009 -49.68 -34.20 -31.06
C LYS A 1009 -49.13 -32.80 -31.29
N VAL A 1010 -48.30 -32.68 -32.31
CA VAL A 1010 -47.77 -31.40 -32.78
C VAL A 1010 -48.24 -31.19 -34.21
N TYR A 1011 -48.71 -29.98 -34.47
CA TYR A 1011 -49.18 -29.53 -35.77
C TYR A 1011 -48.34 -28.35 -36.23
N LEU A 1012 -48.03 -28.29 -37.52
CA LEU A 1012 -47.39 -27.16 -38.16
C LEU A 1012 -48.44 -26.35 -38.92
N THR A 1013 -48.46 -25.03 -38.78
CA THR A 1013 -49.29 -24.15 -39.61
C THR A 1013 -48.41 -23.32 -40.54
N GLU A 1014 -48.64 -23.47 -41.84
CA GLU A 1014 -47.93 -22.77 -42.90
C GLU A 1014 -48.92 -22.37 -44.00
N ASN A 1015 -48.94 -21.08 -44.38
CA ASN A 1015 -49.87 -20.54 -45.39
C ASN A 1015 -51.37 -20.85 -45.13
N GLY A 1016 -51.76 -20.99 -43.86
CA GLY A 1016 -53.15 -21.29 -43.45
C GLY A 1016 -53.53 -22.77 -43.47
N LEU A 1017 -52.63 -23.67 -43.87
CA LEU A 1017 -52.81 -25.12 -43.80
C LEU A 1017 -52.19 -25.66 -42.51
N ARG A 1018 -52.89 -26.57 -41.82
CA ARG A 1018 -52.46 -27.18 -40.56
C ARG A 1018 -52.19 -28.68 -40.76
N GLU A 1019 -50.95 -29.11 -40.55
CA GLU A 1019 -50.48 -30.47 -40.82
C GLU A 1019 -49.90 -31.13 -39.56
N ASP A 1020 -50.17 -32.42 -39.33
CA ASP A 1020 -49.59 -33.20 -38.22
C ASP A 1020 -48.15 -33.57 -38.58
N ILE A 1021 -47.19 -33.26 -37.70
CA ILE A 1021 -45.76 -33.56 -37.94
C ILE A 1021 -45.30 -34.89 -37.33
N GLY A 1022 -46.16 -35.56 -36.55
CA GLY A 1022 -45.82 -36.79 -35.84
C GLY A 1022 -44.96 -36.56 -34.59
N ASP A 1023 -44.27 -37.63 -34.15
CA ASP A 1023 -43.43 -37.63 -32.95
C ASP A 1023 -41.92 -37.49 -33.25
N THR A 1024 -41.56 -37.42 -34.54
CA THR A 1024 -40.16 -37.44 -34.99
C THR A 1024 -39.93 -36.43 -36.12
N MET A 1025 -38.89 -35.63 -35.99
CA MET A 1025 -38.43 -34.63 -36.96
C MET A 1025 -36.95 -34.82 -37.28
N VAL A 1026 -36.48 -34.17 -38.34
CA VAL A 1026 -35.08 -34.26 -38.79
C VAL A 1026 -34.43 -32.88 -38.79
N TYR A 1027 -33.17 -32.82 -38.40
CA TYR A 1027 -32.33 -31.63 -38.60
C TYR A 1027 -31.07 -31.98 -39.38
N LEU A 1028 -30.64 -31.06 -40.23
CA LEU A 1028 -29.38 -31.14 -40.99
C LEU A 1028 -28.53 -29.92 -40.64
N VAL A 1029 -27.21 -30.13 -40.50
CA VAL A 1029 -26.23 -29.08 -40.21
C VAL A 1029 -25.28 -28.99 -41.42
N HIS A 1030 -25.11 -27.78 -41.97
CA HIS A 1030 -24.39 -27.52 -43.22
C HIS A 1030 -23.11 -26.69 -43.05
#